data_AF-A0AA41T6D2-F1
#
_entry.id   AF-A0AA41T6D2-F1
#
_cell.length_a   1.000
_cell.length_b   1.000
_cell.length_c   1.000
_cell.angle_alpha   90.00
_cell.angle_beta   90.00
_cell.angle_gamma   90.00
#
_symmetry.space_group_name_H-M   'P 1'
#
loop_
_entity.id
_entity.type
_entity.pdbx_description
1 polymer ?
#
loop_
_entity_poly.entity_id
_entity_poly.type
_entity_poly.pdbx_seq_one_letter_code
_entity_poly.pdbx_strand_id
1 'polypeptide(L)'
;MEQERGGRLRAKDAVARQPIRSNGKTVYQAVGFAQALHPILLGPHTRSALYKRGNYERGSATNYISRNKARKKLQLSLPDFRRLCILKGIYPHEPKHKKKVNKGSTAARTFYLIKDIKFLLHEPIVNKFREYKIFVRKLRKAYGKSEWNTVERLKDNKPSYKLDHIIKERYPTFIDALRDLDDALCMCFLFSTFPRTGKCHVQIIQLCRRLTVEFLHYIIAARALRKVFLSIKGIYYQAEVLGQPIVWITPYAFSHDHPTDVDYRVMATFTEFYTTLLGFVNFRLYQSLNLHYPPKLEGQTQAEMKDGEGIYALDSESSMEKLAALSASLARVVVPAAEEEAEVDEFPADGEMAVQEEDRRKELEAQEKHKKLFEGLKFFLNREVPREALAFIIRSFGGDVSWDKSLCIGATYDVTDSCITHQIVDRPGQQTPVIGRYYVQPQWVFDCVNARLLLPVAEYFPGVQLPPHLSPFVSEKEGDYIPPEKLKLLALQRGEDPRNLKASEEEEEEEEEEEENNEGGENEEEEEDVEAASEKEEEAHLAALEEKRMEAKKPKVMAGTVKLEDKQRLAQEEESEAKRLAIMMMKKREKYLYQKIMFGKRRKIREVSEMPPTLQKKRWESMAKGLVLGALFTSFLLLLYSYAVPPLHTGLTSTRTPEAIAPCSPVPGESEGVTLANGSSGGCQPQRNIVFMKTHKTASSTLLNILFRFGQKHGLKFAFPNGRNDFDYPAFFTRSLVQDYRPGACFNIICNHMRFHYEEVRGLVPPNATFITVLRDPARLFESSFHYFGPVVPLTWKLSSSDKLAEFLQDPDRYYDPNGYNAHYLRNLLFFDLGYDSGLDPGSPRVQEHILEVERRFHLVLLQEYFDESLVLLKDLLCWELEDVLYFKLNARRDSPVPRLSGDLYRRATAWNMLDARLYRHFNASFWRKVEAFGQERMAQEVAALRRANERMRRICIDGGRAVDAAAIQDSAMQPWQPLGSKSILGYNLKKSIGQRHQQLCRRMLTPEIQYLMDLGVNLWVTKLWKFIRDFLRW
;
A
#
# COMPACT_ATOMS: atom_id res chain seq x y z
N MET A 1 -70.79 36.51 46.77
CA MET A 1 -70.49 35.36 47.64
C MET A 1 -69.07 35.50 48.16
N GLU A 2 -68.93 35.29 49.46
CA GLU A 2 -67.81 35.52 50.40
C GLU A 2 -66.43 35.06 49.89
N GLN A 3 -65.31 35.79 50.09
CA GLN A 3 -64.57 36.16 51.30
C GLN A 3 -63.48 35.12 51.71
N GLU A 4 -62.26 35.64 51.84
CA GLU A 4 -61.19 35.30 52.80
C GLU A 4 -60.20 34.11 52.64
N ARG A 5 -58.92 34.52 52.58
CA ARG A 5 -57.78 34.17 53.47
C ARG A 5 -57.63 32.74 54.00
N GLY A 6 -56.49 32.12 53.63
CA GLY A 6 -55.36 31.88 54.54
C GLY A 6 -55.41 30.75 55.60
N GLY A 7 -54.46 29.82 55.51
CA GLY A 7 -53.98 28.95 56.60
C GLY A 7 -52.86 28.05 56.07
N ARG A 8 -51.57 28.09 56.46
CA ARG A 8 -50.85 28.16 57.76
C ARG A 8 -50.76 26.81 58.46
N LEU A 9 -49.52 26.34 58.69
CA LEU A 9 -48.95 25.66 59.88
C LEU A 9 -47.44 25.43 59.58
N ARG A 10 -46.47 26.17 60.17
CA ARG A 10 -45.84 26.05 61.53
C ARG A 10 -45.26 24.65 61.77
N ALA A 11 -44.03 24.45 62.26
CA ALA A 11 -43.30 25.05 63.39
C ALA A 11 -41.78 24.80 63.18
N LYS A 12 -40.80 25.69 63.44
CA LYS A 12 -40.38 26.51 64.61
C LYS A 12 -39.21 25.89 65.41
N ASP A 13 -38.31 26.81 65.77
CA ASP A 13 -37.30 26.85 66.85
C ASP A 13 -35.93 26.19 66.57
N ALA A 14 -34.85 26.96 66.31
CA ALA A 14 -34.03 27.87 67.16
C ALA A 14 -32.99 27.07 68.00
N VAL A 15 -31.75 27.47 68.34
CA VAL A 15 -31.11 28.75 68.71
C VAL A 15 -29.57 28.62 68.53
N ALA A 16 -28.91 29.78 68.53
CA ALA A 16 -27.50 30.07 68.41
C ALA A 16 -26.56 29.74 69.60
N ARG A 17 -25.25 29.83 69.30
CA ARG A 17 -24.10 30.32 70.11
C ARG A 17 -23.49 29.46 71.24
N GLN A 18 -22.14 29.37 71.11
CA GLN A 18 -21.12 29.39 72.18
C GLN A 18 -20.85 28.06 72.96
N PRO A 19 -19.75 27.96 73.75
CA PRO A 19 -18.44 27.39 73.34
C PRO A 19 -18.02 26.27 74.33
N ILE A 20 -16.71 26.01 74.45
CA ILE A 20 -16.02 25.40 75.63
C ILE A 20 -15.72 23.90 75.56
N ARG A 21 -14.41 23.67 75.37
CA ARG A 21 -13.49 22.75 76.09
C ARG A 21 -14.03 21.38 76.50
N SER A 22 -13.23 20.37 76.18
CA SER A 22 -12.18 19.81 77.06
C SER A 22 -11.85 18.42 76.53
N ASN A 23 -10.66 18.24 75.99
CA ASN A 23 -9.41 17.92 76.70
C ASN A 23 -9.35 16.47 77.18
N GLY A 24 -8.25 15.85 76.75
CA GLY A 24 -7.56 14.82 77.50
C GLY A 24 -7.24 13.61 76.62
N LYS A 25 -5.99 13.23 76.38
CA LYS A 25 -4.74 13.56 77.06
C LYS A 25 -3.58 13.31 76.06
N THR A 26 -2.67 14.29 75.86
CA THR A 26 -1.36 14.45 76.54
C THR A 26 -0.33 13.46 75.93
N VAL A 27 0.89 13.84 75.53
CA VAL A 27 2.00 14.17 76.45
C VAL A 27 3.29 14.61 75.69
N TYR A 28 3.95 15.64 76.27
CA TYR A 28 5.34 16.20 76.20
C TYR A 28 5.87 16.88 74.91
N GLN A 29 6.16 18.19 74.89
CA GLN A 29 7.24 19.01 75.54
C GLN A 29 8.64 18.84 74.91
N ALA A 30 9.16 19.92 74.31
CA ALA A 30 10.28 20.73 74.84
C ALA A 30 11.14 21.40 73.74
N VAL A 31 11.43 22.68 73.99
CA VAL A 31 12.48 23.58 73.45
C VAL A 31 12.23 24.15 72.03
N GLY A 32 12.14 25.45 71.77
CA GLY A 32 12.58 26.64 72.51
C GLY A 32 13.65 27.40 71.70
N PHE A 33 13.31 28.62 71.26
CA PHE A 33 14.18 29.79 71.06
C PHE A 33 15.62 29.61 70.50
N ALA A 34 15.86 30.12 69.28
CA ALA A 34 16.97 31.04 69.00
C ALA A 34 16.82 31.67 67.60
N GLN A 35 16.57 32.98 67.57
CA GLN A 35 16.86 33.85 66.44
C GLN A 35 18.37 33.93 66.19
N ALA A 36 18.69 34.28 64.94
CA ALA A 36 19.90 34.96 64.48
C ALA A 36 21.21 34.15 64.41
N LEU A 37 22.00 34.50 63.37
CA LEU A 37 23.37 34.06 63.05
C LEU A 37 23.51 32.74 62.27
N HIS A 38 23.27 32.80 60.96
CA HIS A 38 24.32 32.48 59.95
C HIS A 38 23.78 32.61 58.51
N PRO A 39 24.00 33.73 57.81
CA PRO A 39 24.46 33.63 56.43
C PRO A 39 25.90 33.09 56.46
N ILE A 40 26.39 32.52 55.36
CA ILE A 40 27.68 31.80 55.23
C ILE A 40 27.52 30.28 55.51
N LEU A 41 27.19 29.51 54.46
CA LEU A 41 27.61 28.11 54.18
C LEU A 41 26.69 27.41 53.14
N LEU A 42 26.35 28.09 52.04
CA LEU A 42 25.82 27.40 50.84
C LEU A 42 26.64 27.85 49.63
N GLY A 43 27.46 26.92 49.13
CA GLY A 43 28.40 27.17 48.04
C GLY A 43 27.73 27.49 46.69
N PRO A 44 28.49 28.02 45.72
CA PRO A 44 27.99 28.58 44.46
C PRO A 44 27.18 27.60 43.58
N HIS A 45 27.30 26.30 43.82
CA HIS A 45 26.69 25.26 43.00
C HIS A 45 25.18 25.07 43.21
N THR A 46 24.64 25.39 44.40
CA THR A 46 23.19 25.25 44.67
C THR A 46 22.39 26.45 44.15
N ARG A 47 22.99 27.63 44.02
CA ARG A 47 22.39 28.79 43.35
C ARG A 47 22.20 28.57 41.83
N SER A 48 23.14 27.89 41.16
CA SER A 48 23.05 27.60 39.72
C SER A 48 21.93 26.63 39.34
N ALA A 49 21.63 25.64 40.21
CA ALA A 49 20.60 24.64 39.95
C ALA A 49 19.17 25.19 40.10
N LEU A 50 18.96 26.15 41.01
CA LEU A 50 17.71 26.88 41.15
C LEU A 50 17.52 27.92 40.03
N TYR A 51 18.60 28.59 39.59
CA TYR A 51 18.54 29.55 38.47
C TYR A 51 18.28 28.90 37.09
N LYS A 52 18.63 27.62 36.89
CA LYS A 52 18.38 26.91 35.62
C LYS A 52 16.97 26.31 35.47
N ARG A 53 16.20 26.16 36.56
CA ARG A 53 14.82 25.63 36.47
C ARG A 53 13.83 26.66 35.89
N GLY A 54 14.06 27.96 36.07
CA GLY A 54 13.15 29.01 35.57
C GLY A 54 13.20 29.30 34.06
N ASN A 55 14.24 28.87 33.33
CA ASN A 55 14.45 29.30 31.93
C ASN A 55 13.52 28.65 30.89
N TYR A 56 12.82 27.57 31.24
CA TYR A 56 11.89 26.85 30.35
C TYR A 56 10.44 26.88 30.82
N GLU A 57 10.16 27.67 31.86
CA GLU A 57 8.82 27.85 32.45
C GLU A 57 8.16 29.15 31.97
N ARG A 58 8.84 29.94 31.13
CA ARG A 58 8.34 31.19 30.55
C ARG A 58 8.72 31.33 29.06
N GLY A 59 7.89 32.05 28.29
CA GLY A 59 8.13 32.35 26.88
C GLY A 59 7.73 31.21 25.92
N SER A 60 8.31 31.16 24.72
CA SER A 60 7.91 30.21 23.67
C SER A 60 7.87 28.73 24.10
N ALA A 61 8.64 28.32 25.11
CA ALA A 61 8.62 26.95 25.64
C ALA A 61 7.29 26.55 26.32
N THR A 62 6.49 27.52 26.81
CA THR A 62 5.17 27.25 27.43
C THR A 62 4.03 27.21 26.42
N ASN A 63 4.27 27.64 25.18
CA ASN A 63 3.22 27.71 24.17
C ASN A 63 3.07 26.40 23.40
N TYR A 64 4.13 25.59 23.34
CA TYR A 64 4.17 24.36 22.56
C TYR A 64 4.29 23.11 23.43
N ILE A 65 3.65 22.04 22.98
CA ILE A 65 3.71 20.71 23.56
C ILE A 65 4.07 19.68 22.49
N SER A 66 5.04 18.82 22.77
CA SER A 66 5.40 17.74 21.86
C SER A 66 4.27 16.72 21.73
N ARG A 67 4.09 16.11 20.56
CA ARG A 67 3.08 15.05 20.29
C ARG A 67 2.95 13.99 21.39
N ASN A 68 4.08 13.43 21.86
CA ASN A 68 4.07 12.39 22.89
C ASN A 68 3.52 12.87 24.24
N LYS A 69 3.75 14.15 24.59
CA LYS A 69 3.20 14.76 25.80
C LYS A 69 1.72 15.09 25.64
N ALA A 70 1.31 15.60 24.47
CA ALA A 70 -0.09 15.87 24.16
C ALA A 70 -0.93 14.59 24.25
N ARG A 71 -0.47 13.50 23.61
CA ARG A 71 -1.10 12.18 23.68
C ARG A 71 -1.26 11.67 25.11
N LYS A 72 -0.20 11.79 25.94
CA LYS A 72 -0.24 11.40 27.36
C LYS A 72 -1.23 12.23 28.17
N LYS A 73 -1.31 13.54 27.89
CA LYS A 73 -2.23 14.46 28.58
C LYS A 73 -3.69 14.15 28.27
N LEU A 74 -4.03 13.84 27.01
CA LEU A 74 -5.37 13.45 26.60
C LEU A 74 -5.73 11.99 26.94
N GLN A 75 -4.73 11.18 27.32
CA GLN A 75 -4.88 9.74 27.59
C GLN A 75 -5.44 8.96 26.39
N LEU A 76 -5.07 9.37 25.18
CA LEU A 76 -5.51 8.74 23.92
C LEU A 76 -4.41 7.88 23.31
N SER A 77 -4.80 6.94 22.44
CA SER A 77 -3.84 6.20 21.62
C SER A 77 -3.29 7.10 20.51
N LEU A 78 -2.21 6.69 19.82
CA LEU A 78 -1.68 7.50 18.72
C LEU A 78 -2.67 7.61 17.53
N PRO A 79 -3.34 6.51 17.09
CA PRO A 79 -4.37 6.60 16.06
C PRO A 79 -5.54 7.51 16.45
N ASP A 80 -6.09 7.34 17.67
CA ASP A 80 -7.23 8.16 18.12
C ASP A 80 -6.86 9.64 18.26
N PHE A 81 -5.63 9.92 18.71
CA PHE A 81 -5.12 11.29 18.79
C PHE A 81 -5.01 11.93 17.40
N ARG A 82 -4.48 11.20 16.40
CA ARG A 82 -4.43 11.69 15.01
C ARG A 82 -5.83 11.94 14.45
N ARG A 83 -6.76 10.99 14.64
CA ARG A 83 -8.16 11.13 14.22
C ARG A 83 -8.80 12.37 14.83
N LEU A 84 -8.65 12.58 16.13
CA LEU A 84 -9.19 13.75 16.82
C LEU A 84 -8.60 15.06 16.29
N CYS A 85 -7.28 15.11 16.05
CA CYS A 85 -6.63 16.28 15.47
C CYS A 85 -7.16 16.60 14.07
N ILE A 86 -7.40 15.58 13.24
CA ILE A 86 -7.95 15.76 11.88
C ILE A 86 -9.38 16.29 11.95
N LEU A 87 -10.24 15.66 12.76
CA LEU A 87 -11.65 16.08 12.90
C LEU A 87 -11.77 17.54 13.37
N LYS A 88 -10.92 17.98 14.31
CA LYS A 88 -10.92 19.37 14.81
C LYS A 88 -10.06 20.34 13.99
N GLY A 89 -9.36 19.89 12.95
CA GLY A 89 -8.47 20.75 12.16
C GLY A 89 -7.25 21.30 12.94
N ILE A 90 -6.68 20.52 13.87
CA ILE A 90 -5.50 20.93 14.64
C ILE A 90 -4.24 20.39 13.99
N TYR A 91 -3.42 21.31 13.49
CA TYR A 91 -2.20 21.01 12.75
C TYR A 91 -0.95 21.06 13.63
N PRO A 92 0.11 20.31 13.29
CA PRO A 92 1.40 20.48 13.93
C PRO A 92 2.02 21.84 13.56
N HIS A 93 2.67 22.49 14.52
CA HIS A 93 3.34 23.78 14.33
C HIS A 93 4.86 23.67 14.47
N GLU A 94 5.57 24.43 13.64
CA GLU A 94 7.01 24.61 13.78
C GLU A 94 7.33 25.83 14.67
N PRO A 95 7.95 25.64 15.84
CA PRO A 95 8.29 26.77 16.70
C PRO A 95 9.49 27.55 16.14
N LYS A 96 9.39 28.88 16.09
CA LYS A 96 10.48 29.80 15.67
C LYS A 96 11.82 29.50 16.36
N HIS A 97 11.81 29.16 17.66
CA HIS A 97 13.01 28.80 18.42
C HIS A 97 13.00 27.33 18.88
N LYS A 98 13.30 26.40 17.96
CA LYS A 98 13.30 24.92 18.18
C LYS A 98 14.12 24.49 19.42
N LYS A 99 15.30 25.09 19.63
CA LYS A 99 16.18 24.79 20.78
C LYS A 99 15.55 25.15 22.13
N LYS A 100 14.84 26.28 22.23
CA LYS A 100 14.21 26.74 23.49
C LYS A 100 13.02 25.85 23.87
N VAL A 101 12.17 25.52 22.90
CA VAL A 101 11.00 24.66 23.09
C VAL A 101 11.38 23.22 23.41
N ASN A 102 12.44 22.71 22.79
CA ASN A 102 12.90 21.34 23.00
C ASN A 102 13.92 21.21 24.17
N LYS A 103 13.92 22.17 25.11
CA LYS A 103 14.80 22.17 26.29
C LYS A 103 16.28 21.95 25.96
N GLY A 104 16.77 22.62 24.92
CA GLY A 104 18.16 22.57 24.44
C GLY A 104 18.45 21.55 23.34
N SER A 105 17.51 20.69 22.96
CA SER A 105 17.70 19.66 21.92
C SER A 105 17.34 20.16 20.51
N THR A 106 18.15 19.83 19.49
CA THR A 106 17.86 20.10 18.08
C THR A 106 17.10 18.98 17.37
N ALA A 107 16.72 17.91 18.06
CA ALA A 107 16.01 16.78 17.46
C ALA A 107 14.68 17.20 16.81
N ALA A 108 14.45 16.72 15.58
CA ALA A 108 13.19 16.89 14.86
C ALA A 108 12.02 16.27 15.65
N ARG A 109 11.10 17.11 16.10
CA ARG A 109 9.91 16.72 16.86
C ARG A 109 8.73 17.54 16.37
N THR A 110 7.57 16.88 16.27
CA THR A 110 6.30 17.53 15.98
C THR A 110 5.74 18.19 17.25
N PHE A 111 5.45 19.49 17.17
CA PHE A 111 4.88 20.27 18.26
C PHE A 111 3.44 20.68 17.93
N TYR A 112 2.62 20.82 18.96
CA TYR A 112 1.26 21.37 18.89
C TYR A 112 1.18 22.54 19.86
N LEU A 113 0.23 23.45 19.69
CA LEU A 113 0.01 24.51 20.67
C LEU A 113 -0.69 23.95 21.91
N ILE A 114 -0.28 24.42 23.09
CA ILE A 114 -0.87 23.98 24.36
C ILE A 114 -2.34 24.42 24.46
N LYS A 115 -2.70 25.57 23.88
CA LYS A 115 -4.09 26.05 23.84
C LYS A 115 -5.00 25.07 23.10
N ASP A 116 -4.57 24.54 21.95
CA ASP A 116 -5.36 23.61 21.14
C ASP A 116 -5.54 22.27 21.86
N ILE A 117 -4.49 21.77 22.53
CA ILE A 117 -4.59 20.54 23.33
C ILE A 117 -5.48 20.72 24.57
N LYS A 118 -5.54 21.92 25.15
CA LYS A 118 -6.52 22.23 26.22
C LYS A 118 -7.94 22.21 25.67
N PHE A 119 -8.16 22.79 24.49
CA PHE A 119 -9.45 22.75 23.80
C PHE A 119 -9.90 21.31 23.52
N LEU A 120 -9.00 20.45 23.00
CA LEU A 120 -9.28 19.03 22.77
C LEU A 120 -9.66 18.22 24.03
N LEU A 121 -9.26 18.69 25.21
CA LEU A 121 -9.55 17.97 26.45
C LEU A 121 -11.04 18.00 26.82
N HIS A 122 -11.75 19.05 26.39
CA HIS A 122 -13.18 19.25 26.65
C HIS A 122 -14.07 18.71 25.52
N GLU A 123 -13.48 18.07 24.50
CA GLU A 123 -14.23 17.60 23.33
C GLU A 123 -15.04 16.33 23.64
N PRO A 124 -16.37 16.29 23.41
CA PRO A 124 -17.22 15.14 23.72
C PRO A 124 -16.85 13.86 22.97
N ILE A 125 -16.27 13.94 21.76
CA ILE A 125 -15.83 12.77 21.00
C ILE A 125 -14.79 11.94 21.76
N VAL A 126 -13.98 12.57 22.61
CA VAL A 126 -13.00 11.87 23.46
C VAL A 126 -13.69 10.83 24.35
N ASN A 127 -14.87 11.15 24.88
CA ASN A 127 -15.65 10.22 25.69
C ASN A 127 -16.24 9.09 24.84
N LYS A 128 -16.69 9.39 23.61
CA LYS A 128 -17.16 8.36 22.67
C LYS A 128 -16.06 7.36 22.27
N PHE A 129 -14.82 7.80 22.10
CA PHE A 129 -13.70 6.88 21.89
C PHE A 129 -13.46 5.95 23.10
N ARG A 130 -13.73 6.43 24.32
CA ARG A 130 -13.63 5.61 25.54
C ARG A 130 -14.78 4.61 25.63
N GLU A 131 -16.01 5.05 25.36
CA GLU A 131 -17.20 4.17 25.27
C GLU A 131 -16.99 3.06 24.23
N TYR A 132 -16.46 3.39 23.05
CA TYR A 132 -16.17 2.41 22.01
C TYR A 132 -15.14 1.37 22.46
N LYS A 133 -14.09 1.77 23.19
CA LYS A 133 -13.12 0.82 23.76
C LYS A 133 -13.75 -0.09 24.81
N ILE A 134 -14.66 0.42 25.62
CA ILE A 134 -15.42 -0.38 26.59
C ILE A 134 -16.32 -1.37 25.85
N PHE A 135 -17.02 -0.92 24.80
CA PHE A 135 -17.82 -1.76 23.92
C PHE A 135 -17.00 -2.91 23.32
N VAL A 136 -15.83 -2.63 22.73
CA VAL A 136 -14.94 -3.67 22.18
C VAL A 136 -14.50 -4.68 23.24
N ARG A 137 -14.21 -4.23 24.47
CA ARG A 137 -13.87 -5.13 25.59
C ARG A 137 -15.05 -6.02 25.99
N LYS A 138 -16.26 -5.46 26.09
CA LYS A 138 -17.48 -6.21 26.39
C LYS A 138 -17.78 -7.23 25.29
N LEU A 139 -17.65 -6.83 24.04
CA LEU A 139 -17.87 -7.68 22.88
C LEU A 139 -16.88 -8.86 22.85
N ARG A 140 -15.57 -8.61 23.06
CA ARG A 140 -14.56 -9.68 23.17
C ARG A 140 -14.85 -10.63 24.34
N LYS A 141 -15.31 -10.11 25.48
CA LYS A 141 -15.70 -10.92 26.63
C LYS A 141 -16.91 -11.81 26.31
N ALA A 142 -17.91 -11.28 25.61
CA ALA A 142 -19.09 -12.05 25.20
C ALA A 142 -18.74 -13.13 24.17
N TYR A 143 -17.90 -12.81 23.17
CA TYR A 143 -17.38 -13.82 22.22
C TYR A 143 -16.57 -14.92 22.90
N GLY A 144 -15.66 -14.55 23.82
CA GLY A 144 -14.86 -15.54 24.55
C GLY A 144 -15.67 -16.44 25.49
N LYS A 145 -16.91 -16.04 25.82
CA LYS A 145 -17.87 -16.83 26.59
C LYS A 145 -18.92 -17.53 25.71
N SER A 146 -18.88 -17.35 24.38
CA SER A 146 -19.85 -17.87 23.44
C SER A 146 -21.32 -17.45 23.71
N GLU A 147 -21.54 -16.27 24.29
CA GLU A 147 -22.88 -15.72 24.57
C GLU A 147 -23.43 -14.95 23.34
N TRP A 148 -23.99 -15.66 22.35
CA TRP A 148 -24.40 -15.07 21.06
C TRP A 148 -25.48 -13.98 21.17
N ASN A 149 -26.50 -14.17 22.01
CA ASN A 149 -27.56 -13.17 22.21
C ASN A 149 -27.01 -11.84 22.80
N THR A 150 -26.04 -11.94 23.71
CA THR A 150 -25.35 -10.76 24.25
C THR A 150 -24.49 -10.09 23.18
N VAL A 151 -23.85 -10.87 22.31
CA VAL A 151 -23.06 -10.36 21.19
C VAL A 151 -23.94 -9.55 20.22
N GLU A 152 -25.10 -10.07 19.84
CA GLU A 152 -26.05 -9.38 18.94
C GLU A 152 -26.57 -8.09 19.58
N ARG A 153 -27.08 -8.16 20.82
CA ARG A 153 -27.54 -6.96 21.55
C ARG A 153 -26.44 -5.90 21.68
N LEU A 154 -25.18 -6.31 21.88
CA LEU A 154 -24.05 -5.39 21.91
C LEU A 154 -23.78 -4.78 20.53
N LYS A 155 -23.83 -5.58 19.45
CA LYS A 155 -23.66 -5.09 18.07
C LYS A 155 -24.71 -4.04 17.71
N ASP A 156 -25.97 -4.26 18.09
CA ASP A 156 -27.06 -3.31 17.84
C ASP A 156 -26.85 -2.00 18.63
N ASN A 157 -26.35 -2.10 19.86
CA ASN A 157 -26.03 -0.96 20.72
C ASN A 157 -24.59 -0.41 20.51
N LYS A 158 -24.06 -0.50 19.28
CA LYS A 158 -22.72 0.00 18.96
C LYS A 158 -22.67 1.53 19.18
N PRO A 159 -21.74 2.04 20.02
CA PRO A 159 -21.60 3.48 20.22
C PRO A 159 -21.02 4.13 18.95
N SER A 160 -21.79 5.02 18.34
CA SER A 160 -21.38 5.93 17.27
C SER A 160 -21.27 7.36 17.81
N TYR A 161 -20.46 8.18 17.15
CA TYR A 161 -20.41 9.62 17.40
C TYR A 161 -20.86 10.34 16.13
N LYS A 162 -21.35 11.56 16.29
CA LYS A 162 -21.71 12.47 15.19
C LYS A 162 -20.67 13.59 15.11
N LEU A 163 -20.50 14.16 13.92
CA LEU A 163 -19.56 15.26 13.66
C LEU A 163 -20.26 16.62 13.53
N ASP A 164 -21.59 16.65 13.62
CA ASP A 164 -22.45 17.80 13.37
C ASP A 164 -22.02 19.06 14.13
N HIS A 165 -21.68 18.94 15.41
CA HIS A 165 -21.22 20.08 16.22
C HIS A 165 -19.84 20.58 15.79
N ILE A 166 -18.94 19.68 15.36
CA ILE A 166 -17.62 20.06 14.87
C ILE A 166 -17.71 20.83 13.56
N ILE A 167 -18.59 20.40 12.66
CA ILE A 167 -18.81 21.09 11.38
C ILE A 167 -19.29 22.52 11.63
N LYS A 168 -20.30 22.68 12.50
CA LYS A 168 -20.86 24.01 12.84
C LYS A 168 -19.86 24.91 13.58
N GLU A 169 -18.99 24.33 14.42
CA GLU A 169 -17.93 25.09 15.10
C GLU A 169 -16.82 25.54 14.14
N ARG A 170 -16.46 24.69 13.16
CA ARG A 170 -15.39 24.99 12.20
C ARG A 170 -15.85 25.93 11.09
N TYR A 171 -17.11 25.81 10.67
CA TYR A 171 -17.73 26.61 9.63
C TYR A 171 -18.96 27.33 10.20
N PRO A 172 -18.77 28.49 10.85
CA PRO A 172 -19.87 29.22 11.47
C PRO A 172 -20.82 29.82 10.43
N THR A 173 -20.31 30.18 9.24
CA THR A 173 -21.12 30.64 8.12
C THR A 173 -21.15 29.60 7.01
N PHE A 174 -22.20 29.65 6.18
CA PHE A 174 -22.33 28.74 5.04
C PHE A 174 -21.27 29.01 3.96
N ILE A 175 -20.90 30.27 3.75
CA ILE A 175 -19.90 30.67 2.76
C ILE A 175 -18.52 30.12 3.16
N ASP A 176 -18.18 30.10 4.45
CA ASP A 176 -16.94 29.49 4.94
C ASP A 176 -16.88 27.99 4.61
N ALA A 177 -18.01 27.28 4.66
CA ALA A 177 -18.08 25.88 4.28
C ALA A 177 -17.89 25.68 2.77
N LEU A 178 -18.41 26.60 1.93
CA LEU A 178 -18.24 26.55 0.48
C LEU A 178 -16.78 26.80 0.05
N ARG A 179 -16.05 27.68 0.76
CA ARG A 179 -14.63 27.98 0.47
C ARG A 179 -13.70 26.78 0.67
N ASP A 180 -14.02 25.90 1.61
CA ASP A 180 -13.24 24.68 1.89
C ASP A 180 -13.78 23.45 1.15
N LEU A 181 -14.76 23.62 0.24
CA LEU A 181 -15.45 22.50 -0.41
C LEU A 181 -14.60 21.80 -1.49
N ASP A 182 -13.64 22.50 -2.10
CA ASP A 182 -12.75 21.99 -3.16
C ASP A 182 -12.03 20.70 -2.73
N ASP A 183 -11.35 20.73 -1.58
CA ASP A 183 -10.63 19.58 -1.01
C ASP A 183 -11.60 18.42 -0.69
N ALA A 184 -12.79 18.77 -0.17
CA ALA A 184 -13.80 17.81 0.24
C ALA A 184 -14.34 17.05 -0.97
N LEU A 185 -14.62 17.74 -2.07
CA LEU A 185 -15.10 17.17 -3.32
C LEU A 185 -14.02 16.28 -3.95
N CYS A 186 -12.79 16.76 -4.09
CA CYS A 186 -11.69 15.99 -4.67
C CYS A 186 -11.49 14.64 -3.93
N MET A 187 -11.52 14.66 -2.60
CA MET A 187 -11.40 13.44 -1.79
C MET A 187 -12.61 12.52 -1.93
N CYS A 188 -13.84 13.06 -1.95
CA CYS A 188 -15.05 12.26 -2.13
C CYS A 188 -15.10 11.60 -3.51
N PHE A 189 -14.74 12.32 -4.58
CA PHE A 189 -14.67 11.78 -5.94
C PHE A 189 -13.61 10.69 -6.05
N LEU A 190 -12.43 10.88 -5.45
CA LEU A 190 -11.39 9.85 -5.39
C LEU A 190 -11.90 8.57 -4.69
N PHE A 191 -12.47 8.69 -3.49
CA PHE A 191 -13.00 7.53 -2.76
C PHE A 191 -14.16 6.85 -3.47
N SER A 192 -14.92 7.57 -4.31
CA SER A 192 -16.00 7.00 -5.10
C SER A 192 -15.51 5.98 -6.14
N THR A 193 -14.27 6.13 -6.63
CA THR A 193 -13.63 5.23 -7.61
C THR A 193 -12.99 3.98 -6.99
N PHE A 194 -12.77 3.97 -5.68
CA PHE A 194 -12.11 2.82 -5.05
C PHE A 194 -12.99 1.57 -5.08
N PRO A 195 -12.41 0.39 -5.40
CA PRO A 195 -13.10 -0.89 -5.27
C PRO A 195 -13.35 -1.22 -3.80
N ARG A 196 -14.35 -2.08 -3.53
CA ARG A 196 -14.70 -2.58 -2.18
C ARG A 196 -13.60 -3.50 -1.62
N THR A 197 -12.44 -2.95 -1.31
CA THR A 197 -11.31 -3.68 -0.71
C THR A 197 -11.36 -3.59 0.82
N GLY A 198 -10.89 -4.62 1.53
CA GLY A 198 -10.91 -4.67 3.00
C GLY A 198 -10.05 -3.61 3.72
N LYS A 199 -9.37 -2.72 2.99
CA LYS A 199 -8.56 -1.62 3.56
C LYS A 199 -9.40 -0.39 3.91
N CYS A 200 -10.50 -0.16 3.18
CA CYS A 200 -11.39 1.00 3.35
C CYS A 200 -12.77 0.54 3.82
N HIS A 201 -13.46 1.37 4.61
CA HIS A 201 -14.83 1.05 5.05
C HIS A 201 -15.79 1.18 3.86
N VAL A 202 -16.44 0.08 3.49
CA VAL A 202 -17.40 0.01 2.36
C VAL A 202 -18.52 1.06 2.50
N GLN A 203 -19.01 1.29 3.72
CA GLN A 203 -20.04 2.28 4.03
C GLN A 203 -19.63 3.71 3.65
N ILE A 204 -18.36 4.08 3.84
CA ILE A 204 -17.84 5.41 3.48
C ILE A 204 -17.78 5.56 1.96
N ILE A 205 -17.34 4.53 1.25
CA ILE A 205 -17.28 4.53 -0.22
C ILE A 205 -18.68 4.69 -0.82
N GLN A 206 -19.67 3.95 -0.32
CA GLN A 206 -21.06 4.07 -0.74
C GLN A 206 -21.61 5.49 -0.48
N LEU A 207 -21.33 6.05 0.70
CA LEU A 207 -21.75 7.40 1.03
C LEU A 207 -21.09 8.45 0.11
N CYS A 208 -19.80 8.33 -0.20
CA CYS A 208 -19.11 9.20 -1.16
C CYS A 208 -19.75 9.11 -2.55
N ARG A 209 -20.06 7.91 -3.05
CA ARG A 209 -20.73 7.71 -4.34
C ARG A 209 -22.08 8.41 -4.38
N ARG A 210 -22.86 8.30 -3.31
CA ARG A 210 -24.16 8.97 -3.21
C ARG A 210 -24.02 10.50 -3.16
N LEU A 211 -23.24 11.03 -2.23
CA LEU A 211 -23.12 12.49 -2.01
C LEU A 211 -22.50 13.23 -3.21
N THR A 212 -21.56 12.60 -3.92
CA THR A 212 -20.97 13.19 -5.14
C THR A 212 -21.99 13.28 -6.26
N VAL A 213 -22.83 12.25 -6.44
CA VAL A 213 -23.92 12.27 -7.41
C VAL A 213 -24.95 13.35 -7.04
N GLU A 214 -25.37 13.43 -5.77
CA GLU A 214 -26.26 14.50 -5.29
C GLU A 214 -25.70 15.90 -5.61
N PHE A 215 -24.39 16.11 -5.41
CA PHE A 215 -23.76 17.39 -5.73
C PHE A 215 -23.75 17.70 -7.24
N LEU A 216 -23.45 16.72 -8.09
CA LEU A 216 -23.52 16.89 -9.55
C LEU A 216 -24.95 17.22 -10.01
N HIS A 217 -25.96 16.60 -9.43
CA HIS A 217 -27.36 16.90 -9.74
C HIS A 217 -27.76 18.31 -9.35
N TYR A 218 -27.30 18.78 -8.19
CA TYR A 218 -27.50 20.18 -7.80
C TYR A 218 -26.91 21.13 -8.84
N ILE A 219 -25.68 20.88 -9.34
CA ILE A 219 -25.05 21.72 -10.36
C ILE A 219 -25.85 21.72 -11.67
N ILE A 220 -26.37 20.55 -12.08
CA ILE A 220 -27.23 20.44 -13.27
C ILE A 220 -28.50 21.27 -13.08
N ALA A 221 -29.18 21.13 -11.93
CA ALA A 221 -30.41 21.85 -11.65
C ALA A 221 -30.20 23.37 -11.50
N ALA A 222 -29.07 23.78 -10.93
CA ALA A 222 -28.68 25.18 -10.75
C ALA A 222 -28.12 25.82 -12.03
N ARG A 223 -27.75 25.02 -13.04
CA ARG A 223 -26.96 25.44 -14.22
C ARG A 223 -25.73 26.26 -13.82
N ALA A 224 -24.97 25.75 -12.85
CA ALA A 224 -23.89 26.50 -12.18
C ALA A 224 -22.46 26.23 -12.71
N LEU A 225 -22.30 25.34 -13.70
CA LEU A 225 -20.99 24.97 -14.26
C LEU A 225 -20.43 26.11 -15.14
N ARG A 226 -19.14 26.41 -15.02
CA ARG A 226 -18.49 27.55 -15.71
C ARG A 226 -17.29 27.19 -16.57
N LYS A 227 -16.38 26.35 -16.06
CA LYS A 227 -15.15 25.94 -16.78
C LYS A 227 -14.95 24.44 -16.67
N VAL A 228 -14.40 23.84 -17.72
CA VAL A 228 -14.07 22.41 -17.77
C VAL A 228 -12.71 22.22 -18.40
N PHE A 229 -11.88 21.32 -17.88
CA PHE A 229 -10.57 21.05 -18.47
C PHE A 229 -10.18 19.59 -18.33
N LEU A 230 -9.79 18.95 -19.44
CA LEU A 230 -9.27 17.59 -19.42
C LEU A 230 -7.76 17.62 -19.19
N SER A 231 -7.31 16.86 -18.20
CA SER A 231 -5.89 16.62 -17.95
C SER A 231 -5.58 15.12 -17.94
N ILE A 232 -4.30 14.79 -17.88
CA ILE A 232 -3.83 13.42 -17.66
C ILE A 232 -4.27 12.88 -16.29
N LYS A 233 -4.43 13.73 -15.27
CA LYS A 233 -4.81 13.33 -13.91
C LYS A 233 -6.30 13.04 -13.76
N GLY A 234 -7.13 13.64 -14.61
CA GLY A 234 -8.58 13.65 -14.49
C GLY A 234 -9.18 14.92 -15.10
N ILE A 235 -10.49 15.09 -14.90
CA ILE A 235 -11.27 16.21 -15.44
C ILE A 235 -11.47 17.25 -14.34
N TYR A 236 -11.05 18.48 -14.59
CA TYR A 236 -11.27 19.62 -13.72
C TYR A 236 -12.59 20.29 -14.06
N TYR A 237 -13.39 20.56 -13.04
CA TYR A 237 -14.64 21.30 -13.14
C TYR A 237 -14.56 22.53 -12.24
N GLN A 238 -15.09 23.66 -12.74
CA GLN A 238 -15.36 24.83 -11.93
C GLN A 238 -16.83 25.16 -11.98
N ALA A 239 -17.47 25.27 -10.82
CA ALA A 239 -18.84 25.75 -10.68
C ALA A 239 -18.89 26.97 -9.77
N GLU A 240 -19.86 27.84 -10.02
CA GLU A 240 -20.09 29.05 -9.23
C GLU A 240 -21.35 28.86 -8.38
N VAL A 241 -21.18 28.74 -7.06
CA VAL A 241 -22.29 28.48 -6.13
C VAL A 241 -22.36 29.63 -5.14
N LEU A 242 -23.49 30.37 -5.14
CA LEU A 242 -23.70 31.56 -4.30
C LEU A 242 -22.56 32.58 -4.39
N GLY A 243 -22.03 32.80 -5.60
CA GLY A 243 -20.92 33.73 -5.87
C GLY A 243 -19.53 33.22 -5.49
N GLN A 244 -19.41 31.98 -5.00
CA GLN A 244 -18.11 31.37 -4.70
C GLN A 244 -17.71 30.37 -5.79
N PRO A 245 -16.54 30.54 -6.45
CA PRO A 245 -16.03 29.57 -7.40
C PRO A 245 -15.47 28.36 -6.66
N ILE A 246 -15.95 27.17 -7.02
CA ILE A 246 -15.56 25.88 -6.45
C ILE A 246 -14.91 25.06 -7.56
N VAL A 247 -13.67 24.60 -7.34
CA VAL A 247 -12.90 23.82 -8.31
C VAL A 247 -12.61 22.44 -7.76
N TRP A 248 -12.96 21.39 -8.51
CA TRP A 248 -12.64 20.02 -8.12
C TRP A 248 -12.17 19.19 -9.31
N ILE A 249 -11.44 18.11 -9.00
CA ILE A 249 -11.00 17.12 -9.98
C ILE A 249 -11.79 15.83 -9.82
N THR A 250 -12.31 15.33 -10.94
CA THR A 250 -12.89 14.00 -11.04
C THR A 250 -11.90 13.08 -11.74
N PRO A 251 -11.39 12.03 -11.06
CA PRO A 251 -10.49 11.07 -11.69
C PRO A 251 -11.23 10.26 -12.77
N TYR A 252 -10.51 9.81 -13.79
CA TYR A 252 -11.06 8.86 -14.75
C TYR A 252 -11.47 7.56 -14.07
N ALA A 253 -12.52 6.92 -14.58
CA ALA A 253 -13.07 5.67 -14.06
C ALA A 253 -12.19 4.46 -14.42
N PHE A 254 -10.92 4.49 -14.04
CA PHE A 254 -9.97 3.39 -14.18
C PHE A 254 -9.80 2.63 -12.87
N SER A 255 -9.47 1.34 -12.97
CA SER A 255 -9.06 0.56 -11.81
C SER A 255 -7.68 1.04 -11.34
N HIS A 256 -7.63 1.72 -10.20
CA HIS A 256 -6.39 2.21 -9.63
C HIS A 256 -5.74 1.16 -8.72
N ASP A 257 -4.44 0.96 -8.89
CA ASP A 257 -3.63 0.20 -7.93
C ASP A 257 -3.50 0.96 -6.62
N HIS A 258 -3.50 0.23 -5.50
CA HIS A 258 -3.47 0.81 -4.16
C HIS A 258 -2.03 0.81 -3.62
N PRO A 259 -1.25 1.90 -3.76
CA PRO A 259 0.13 1.95 -3.28
C PRO A 259 0.20 1.72 -1.77
N THR A 260 1.21 0.98 -1.33
CA THR A 260 1.39 0.67 0.10
C THR A 260 1.92 1.84 0.92
N ASP A 261 2.44 2.88 0.27
CA ASP A 261 3.08 4.02 0.93
C ASP A 261 2.07 5.02 1.52
N VAL A 262 0.81 4.93 1.10
CA VAL A 262 -0.25 5.85 1.53
C VAL A 262 -1.00 5.30 2.75
N ASP A 263 -1.15 6.11 3.79
CA ASP A 263 -1.90 5.74 5.01
C ASP A 263 -3.41 6.00 4.81
N TYR A 264 -4.10 4.99 4.26
CA TYR A 264 -5.56 5.01 4.05
C TYR A 264 -6.37 5.25 5.33
N ARG A 265 -5.81 4.99 6.52
CA ARG A 265 -6.54 5.26 7.77
C ARG A 265 -6.64 6.75 8.04
N VAL A 266 -5.59 7.51 7.70
CA VAL A 266 -5.61 8.98 7.79
C VAL A 266 -6.59 9.53 6.75
N MET A 267 -6.50 9.07 5.50
CA MET A 267 -7.42 9.51 4.45
C MET A 267 -8.88 9.21 4.80
N ALA A 268 -9.19 8.02 5.32
CA ALA A 268 -10.54 7.66 5.74
C ALA A 268 -11.10 8.59 6.82
N THR A 269 -10.27 9.12 7.72
CA THR A 269 -10.72 10.11 8.73
C THR A 269 -11.01 11.48 8.14
N PHE A 270 -10.27 11.89 7.09
CA PHE A 270 -10.61 13.10 6.32
C PHE A 270 -11.91 12.89 5.55
N THR A 271 -12.06 11.76 4.86
CA THR A 271 -13.27 11.44 4.11
C THR A 271 -14.50 11.33 5.01
N GLU A 272 -14.38 10.79 6.22
CA GLU A 272 -15.47 10.80 7.21
C GLU A 272 -15.90 12.23 7.58
N PHE A 273 -14.97 13.14 7.77
CA PHE A 273 -15.28 14.55 8.02
C PHE A 273 -15.93 15.20 6.79
N TYR A 274 -15.33 15.03 5.61
CA TYR A 274 -15.81 15.64 4.37
C TYR A 274 -17.17 15.12 3.91
N THR A 275 -17.48 13.85 4.12
CA THR A 275 -18.81 13.30 3.83
C THR A 275 -19.89 13.94 4.71
N THR A 276 -19.59 14.19 6.00
CA THR A 276 -20.52 14.94 6.86
C THR A 276 -20.67 16.40 6.44
N LEU A 277 -19.57 17.08 6.07
CA LEU A 277 -19.59 18.44 5.53
C LEU A 277 -20.46 18.53 4.26
N LEU A 278 -20.17 17.67 3.28
CA LEU A 278 -20.86 17.64 1.99
C LEU A 278 -22.36 17.32 2.17
N GLY A 279 -22.72 16.47 3.14
CA GLY A 279 -24.13 16.21 3.48
C GLY A 279 -24.86 17.45 4.01
N PHE A 280 -24.23 18.27 4.86
CA PHE A 280 -24.81 19.54 5.32
C PHE A 280 -24.90 20.58 4.19
N VAL A 281 -23.89 20.61 3.33
CA VAL A 281 -23.85 21.52 2.18
C VAL A 281 -24.95 21.16 1.18
N ASN A 282 -25.01 19.90 0.74
CA ASN A 282 -26.07 19.42 -0.17
C ASN A 282 -27.47 19.68 0.41
N PHE A 283 -27.71 19.40 1.69
CA PHE A 283 -28.99 19.69 2.33
C PHE A 283 -29.42 21.15 2.16
N ARG A 284 -28.50 22.09 2.43
CA ARG A 284 -28.79 23.53 2.33
C ARG A 284 -28.90 24.01 0.88
N LEU A 285 -28.08 23.48 -0.02
CA LEU A 285 -28.12 23.77 -1.46
C LEU A 285 -29.44 23.32 -2.09
N TYR A 286 -29.90 22.11 -1.80
CA TYR A 286 -31.19 21.61 -2.26
C TYR A 286 -32.36 22.44 -1.73
N GLN A 287 -32.29 22.83 -0.45
CA GLN A 287 -33.29 23.71 0.14
C GLN A 287 -33.31 25.09 -0.52
N SER A 288 -32.17 25.63 -0.95
CA SER A 288 -32.13 26.92 -1.68
C SER A 288 -32.78 26.88 -3.06
N LEU A 289 -32.85 25.71 -3.70
CA LEU A 289 -33.52 25.51 -4.99
C LEU A 289 -34.93 24.92 -4.85
N ASN A 290 -35.48 24.87 -3.62
CA ASN A 290 -36.79 24.26 -3.33
C ASN A 290 -36.92 22.80 -3.81
N LEU A 291 -35.83 22.04 -3.75
CA LEU A 291 -35.78 20.62 -4.09
C LEU A 291 -35.90 19.74 -2.84
N HIS A 292 -36.48 18.55 -2.98
CA HIS A 292 -36.58 17.61 -1.85
C HIS A 292 -35.19 17.04 -1.50
N TYR A 293 -34.85 16.94 -0.22
CA TYR A 293 -33.63 16.29 0.26
C TYR A 293 -33.93 15.19 1.29
N PRO A 294 -33.45 13.95 1.13
CA PRO A 294 -32.69 13.41 -0.02
C PRO A 294 -33.43 13.53 -1.37
N PRO A 295 -32.72 13.63 -2.51
CA PRO A 295 -33.35 13.82 -3.82
C PRO A 295 -34.31 12.69 -4.18
N LYS A 296 -35.42 13.06 -4.84
CA LYS A 296 -36.39 12.14 -5.44
C LYS A 296 -36.48 12.45 -6.94
N LEU A 297 -36.57 11.42 -7.78
CA LEU A 297 -36.71 11.58 -9.22
C LEU A 297 -38.19 11.88 -9.56
N GLU A 298 -38.40 12.72 -10.56
CA GLU A 298 -39.73 13.03 -11.10
C GLU A 298 -40.29 11.80 -11.83
N GLY A 299 -41.50 11.34 -11.48
CA GLY A 299 -42.18 10.20 -12.13
C GLY A 299 -42.27 8.88 -11.34
N GLN A 300 -41.69 8.76 -10.14
CA GLN A 300 -41.99 7.64 -9.24
C GLN A 300 -43.34 7.85 -8.54
N THR A 301 -44.41 7.32 -9.13
CA THR A 301 -45.74 7.25 -8.51
C THR A 301 -45.68 6.37 -7.26
N GLN A 302 -46.40 6.78 -6.21
CA GLN A 302 -46.41 6.20 -4.85
C GLN A 302 -46.85 4.71 -4.76
N ALA A 303 -47.07 4.01 -5.87
CA ALA A 303 -47.67 2.68 -5.92
C ALA A 303 -46.72 1.50 -5.61
N GLU A 304 -45.40 1.70 -5.64
CA GLU A 304 -44.40 0.66 -5.28
C GLU A 304 -43.82 0.83 -3.87
N MET A 305 -44.40 1.68 -3.02
CA MET A 305 -43.87 2.03 -1.68
C MET A 305 -44.19 1.01 -0.56
N LYS A 306 -44.52 -0.25 -0.87
CA LYS A 306 -44.63 -1.31 0.14
C LYS A 306 -43.77 -2.51 -0.27
N ASP A 307 -42.52 -2.47 0.22
CA ASP A 307 -41.55 -3.56 0.41
C ASP A 307 -40.10 -3.19 0.06
N GLY A 308 -39.78 -1.91 -0.16
CA GLY A 308 -38.42 -1.46 -0.48
C GLY A 308 -37.99 -0.19 0.26
N GLU A 309 -37.94 -0.19 1.59
CA GLU A 309 -37.19 0.84 2.32
C GLU A 309 -35.70 0.78 1.93
N GLY A 310 -35.24 1.69 1.05
CA GLY A 310 -33.81 1.92 0.82
C GLY A 310 -33.26 1.74 -0.59
N ILE A 311 -34.09 1.75 -1.66
CA ILE A 311 -33.59 1.76 -3.04
C ILE A 311 -33.17 3.18 -3.45
N TYR A 312 -32.18 3.71 -2.74
CA TYR A 312 -31.32 4.79 -3.22
C TYR A 312 -29.89 4.39 -2.85
N ALA A 313 -29.15 3.90 -3.86
CA ALA A 313 -27.70 3.72 -3.85
C ALA A 313 -27.11 2.82 -2.74
N LEU A 314 -27.68 1.63 -2.49
CA LEU A 314 -27.11 0.71 -1.49
C LEU A 314 -26.54 -0.62 -1.98
N ASP A 315 -26.77 -1.08 -3.22
CA ASP A 315 -26.29 -2.44 -3.54
C ASP A 315 -25.73 -2.78 -4.93
N SER A 316 -25.59 -1.85 -5.89
CA SER A 316 -24.90 -2.17 -7.16
C SER A 316 -23.63 -1.35 -7.40
N GLU A 317 -22.65 -1.99 -8.03
CA GLU A 317 -21.29 -1.46 -8.22
C GLU A 317 -21.13 -0.51 -9.42
N SER A 318 -22.21 -0.11 -10.09
CA SER A 318 -22.06 0.34 -11.47
C SER A 318 -22.10 1.87 -11.68
N SER A 319 -21.09 2.37 -12.38
CA SER A 319 -21.13 3.61 -13.19
C SER A 319 -22.46 3.84 -13.94
N MET A 320 -23.16 2.75 -14.29
CA MET A 320 -24.47 2.76 -14.96
C MET A 320 -25.59 3.42 -14.12
N GLU A 321 -25.58 3.31 -12.79
CA GLU A 321 -26.62 3.93 -11.94
C GLU A 321 -26.41 5.46 -11.81
N LYS A 322 -25.15 5.92 -11.84
CA LYS A 322 -24.83 7.35 -11.82
C LYS A 322 -25.35 8.04 -13.08
N LEU A 323 -25.14 7.42 -14.24
CA LEU A 323 -25.63 7.91 -15.53
C LEU A 323 -27.16 8.00 -15.56
N ALA A 324 -27.84 6.94 -15.12
CA ALA A 324 -29.30 6.91 -15.06
C ALA A 324 -29.88 8.02 -14.15
N ALA A 325 -29.21 8.29 -13.03
CA ALA A 325 -29.60 9.39 -12.16
C ALA A 325 -29.41 10.75 -12.88
N LEU A 326 -28.23 10.99 -13.48
CA LEU A 326 -27.90 12.27 -14.13
C LEU A 326 -28.78 12.60 -15.35
N SER A 327 -29.36 11.58 -16.01
CA SER A 327 -30.32 11.79 -17.10
C SER A 327 -31.71 12.23 -16.64
N ALA A 328 -32.09 11.99 -15.38
CA ALA A 328 -33.44 12.25 -14.89
C ALA A 328 -33.60 13.66 -14.29
N SER A 329 -34.83 14.18 -14.34
CA SER A 329 -35.20 15.44 -13.67
C SER A 329 -35.57 15.20 -12.20
N LEU A 330 -35.27 16.17 -11.34
CA LEU A 330 -35.53 16.10 -9.90
C LEU A 330 -36.92 16.63 -9.54
N ALA A 331 -37.57 15.99 -8.57
CA ALA A 331 -38.85 16.45 -8.02
C ALA A 331 -38.66 17.72 -7.18
N ARG A 332 -39.44 18.76 -7.52
CA ARG A 332 -39.50 20.03 -6.78
C ARG A 332 -40.56 19.95 -5.67
N VAL A 333 -40.30 20.60 -4.53
CA VAL A 333 -41.24 20.65 -3.38
C VAL A 333 -42.43 21.57 -3.69
N VAL A 334 -42.21 22.55 -4.56
CA VAL A 334 -43.22 23.51 -5.03
C VAL A 334 -43.07 23.58 -6.56
N VAL A 335 -44.19 23.47 -7.29
CA VAL A 335 -44.21 23.77 -8.72
C VAL A 335 -43.88 25.26 -8.85
N PRO A 336 -42.83 25.66 -9.58
CA PRO A 336 -42.60 27.08 -9.79
C PRO A 336 -43.86 27.65 -10.46
N ALA A 337 -44.53 28.59 -9.80
CA ALA A 337 -45.21 29.64 -10.57
C ALA A 337 -44.13 30.17 -11.52
N ALA A 338 -44.44 30.24 -12.82
CA ALA A 338 -43.53 30.81 -13.80
C ALA A 338 -42.88 32.04 -13.16
N GLU A 339 -41.56 32.01 -13.04
CA GLU A 339 -40.82 33.12 -12.46
C GLU A 339 -41.17 34.34 -13.34
N GLU A 340 -42.06 35.18 -12.83
CA GLU A 340 -42.13 36.58 -13.25
C GLU A 340 -40.69 37.07 -13.11
N GLU A 341 -40.07 37.39 -14.24
CA GLU A 341 -38.76 38.01 -14.29
C GLU A 341 -38.80 39.16 -13.28
N ALA A 342 -38.02 39.06 -12.21
CA ALA A 342 -37.91 40.14 -11.24
C ALA A 342 -37.26 41.32 -11.98
N GLU A 343 -38.08 42.28 -12.42
CA GLU A 343 -37.61 43.55 -12.96
C GLU A 343 -36.62 44.14 -11.96
N VAL A 344 -35.40 44.37 -12.44
CA VAL A 344 -34.34 45.03 -11.67
C VAL A 344 -34.81 46.46 -11.43
N ASP A 345 -35.13 46.80 -10.18
CA ASP A 345 -35.55 48.13 -9.74
C ASP A 345 -34.55 49.20 -10.22
N GLU A 346 -34.98 50.10 -11.09
CA GLU A 346 -34.15 51.20 -11.61
C GLU A 346 -34.01 52.30 -10.54
N PHE A 347 -32.87 52.30 -9.85
CA PHE A 347 -32.44 53.44 -9.04
C PHE A 347 -31.63 54.42 -9.91
N PRO A 348 -31.96 55.73 -9.93
CA PRO A 348 -31.15 56.71 -10.64
C PRO A 348 -29.80 56.85 -9.93
N ALA A 349 -28.72 56.48 -10.59
CA ALA A 349 -27.36 56.64 -10.07
C ALA A 349 -26.51 57.56 -10.97
N ASP A 350 -25.75 58.46 -10.35
CA ASP A 350 -24.86 59.42 -11.03
C ASP A 350 -23.76 58.72 -11.85
N GLY A 351 -23.31 59.39 -12.91
CA GLY A 351 -22.68 58.80 -14.12
C GLY A 351 -21.48 57.85 -13.99
N GLU A 352 -20.77 57.78 -12.85
CA GLU A 352 -19.72 56.76 -12.64
C GLU A 352 -20.27 55.41 -12.18
N MET A 353 -21.39 55.40 -11.44
CA MET A 353 -22.06 54.15 -11.05
C MET A 353 -22.87 53.55 -12.20
N ALA A 354 -23.36 54.38 -13.13
CA ALA A 354 -24.12 53.93 -14.30
C ALA A 354 -23.28 53.04 -15.24
N VAL A 355 -21.99 53.35 -15.45
CA VAL A 355 -21.08 52.54 -16.27
C VAL A 355 -20.82 51.18 -15.62
N GLN A 356 -20.57 51.15 -14.30
CA GLN A 356 -20.38 49.90 -13.56
C GLN A 356 -21.64 49.04 -13.51
N GLU A 357 -22.82 49.65 -13.46
CA GLU A 357 -24.11 48.97 -13.47
C GLU A 357 -24.44 48.39 -14.85
N GLU A 358 -24.10 49.12 -15.92
CA GLU A 358 -24.23 48.67 -17.31
C GLU A 358 -23.28 47.49 -17.60
N ASP A 359 -22.03 47.56 -17.14
CA ASP A 359 -21.06 46.45 -17.27
C ASP A 359 -21.52 45.21 -16.49
N ARG A 360 -22.05 45.38 -15.28
CA ARG A 360 -22.66 44.28 -14.50
C ARG A 360 -23.87 43.67 -15.21
N ARG A 361 -24.73 44.48 -15.84
CA ARG A 361 -25.86 43.98 -16.64
C ARG A 361 -25.37 43.14 -17.83
N LYS A 362 -24.40 43.64 -18.59
CA LYS A 362 -23.78 42.90 -19.71
C LYS A 362 -23.15 41.59 -19.26
N GLU A 363 -22.48 41.57 -18.11
CA GLU A 363 -21.94 40.34 -17.53
C GLU A 363 -23.04 39.34 -17.14
N LEU A 364 -24.13 39.79 -16.50
CA LEU A 364 -25.25 38.94 -16.15
C LEU A 364 -25.94 38.34 -17.38
N GLU A 365 -26.15 39.15 -18.43
CA GLU A 365 -26.70 38.68 -19.70
C GLU A 365 -25.78 37.64 -20.38
N ALA A 366 -24.46 37.89 -20.39
CA ALA A 366 -23.49 36.94 -20.92
C ALA A 366 -23.49 35.63 -20.11
N GLN A 367 -23.68 35.71 -18.78
CA GLN A 367 -23.81 34.54 -17.93
C GLN A 367 -25.10 33.75 -18.20
N GLU A 368 -26.22 34.42 -18.42
CA GLU A 368 -27.50 33.78 -18.80
C GLU A 368 -27.40 33.08 -20.16
N LYS A 369 -26.78 33.73 -21.14
CA LYS A 369 -26.49 33.11 -22.46
C LYS A 369 -25.62 31.86 -22.30
N HIS A 370 -24.60 31.92 -21.45
CA HIS A 370 -23.75 30.76 -21.17
C HIS A 370 -24.55 29.62 -20.51
N LYS A 371 -25.43 29.91 -19.54
CA LYS A 371 -26.28 28.87 -18.90
C LYS A 371 -27.20 28.13 -19.89
N LYS A 372 -27.56 28.77 -21.01
CA LYS A 372 -28.47 28.24 -22.04
C LYS A 372 -27.74 27.75 -23.31
N LEU A 373 -26.42 27.52 -23.24
CA LEU A 373 -25.58 27.24 -24.41
C LEU A 373 -26.04 26.04 -25.27
N PHE A 374 -26.55 24.97 -24.65
CA PHE A 374 -27.00 23.76 -25.36
C PHE A 374 -28.53 23.59 -25.35
N GLU A 375 -29.29 24.62 -25.01
CA GLU A 375 -30.75 24.57 -24.95
C GLU A 375 -31.34 24.31 -26.36
N GLY A 376 -32.19 23.29 -26.47
CA GLY A 376 -32.78 22.85 -27.75
C GLY A 376 -31.90 21.89 -28.58
N LEU A 377 -30.68 21.57 -28.15
CA LEU A 377 -29.83 20.56 -28.80
C LEU A 377 -30.02 19.17 -28.17
N LYS A 378 -30.08 18.14 -29.02
CA LYS A 378 -30.18 16.73 -28.62
C LYS A 378 -28.92 15.97 -29.01
N PHE A 379 -28.22 15.45 -28.01
CA PHE A 379 -26.95 14.76 -28.13
C PHE A 379 -27.09 13.24 -27.96
N PHE A 380 -26.59 12.49 -28.95
CA PHE A 380 -26.45 11.05 -28.85
C PHE A 380 -24.99 10.65 -28.60
N LEU A 381 -24.73 9.96 -27.48
CA LEU A 381 -23.40 9.52 -27.08
C LEU A 381 -23.12 8.08 -27.52
N ASN A 382 -22.04 7.86 -28.27
CA ASN A 382 -21.64 6.53 -28.71
C ASN A 382 -20.92 5.71 -27.61
N ARG A 383 -20.64 4.42 -27.86
CA ARG A 383 -20.11 3.49 -26.83
C ARG A 383 -18.73 3.87 -26.29
N GLU A 384 -17.90 4.49 -27.11
CA GLU A 384 -16.49 4.76 -26.86
C GLU A 384 -16.22 6.03 -26.04
N VAL A 385 -17.18 6.95 -25.97
CA VAL A 385 -16.96 8.28 -25.37
C VAL A 385 -17.15 8.27 -23.83
N PRO A 386 -16.52 9.19 -23.07
CA PRO A 386 -16.70 9.29 -21.62
C PRO A 386 -18.10 9.81 -21.25
N ARG A 387 -19.07 8.89 -21.20
CA ARG A 387 -20.50 9.18 -21.02
C ARG A 387 -20.82 9.97 -19.75
N GLU A 388 -20.25 9.60 -18.60
CA GLU A 388 -20.53 10.28 -17.32
C GLU A 388 -20.20 11.78 -17.38
N ALA A 389 -19.02 12.11 -17.92
CA ALA A 389 -18.55 13.48 -18.02
C ALA A 389 -19.38 14.30 -19.03
N LEU A 390 -19.63 13.73 -20.22
CA LEU A 390 -20.40 14.40 -21.26
C LEU A 390 -21.86 14.61 -20.87
N ALA A 391 -22.51 13.60 -20.26
CA ALA A 391 -23.88 13.73 -19.79
C ALA A 391 -24.01 14.84 -18.73
N PHE A 392 -23.08 14.91 -17.78
CA PHE A 392 -23.04 15.96 -16.76
C PHE A 392 -22.91 17.37 -17.36
N ILE A 393 -21.99 17.55 -18.31
CA ILE A 393 -21.75 18.86 -18.94
C ILE A 393 -22.94 19.28 -19.80
N ILE A 394 -23.40 18.42 -20.71
CA ILE A 394 -24.49 18.73 -21.65
C ILE A 394 -25.76 19.12 -20.87
N ARG A 395 -26.10 18.34 -19.83
CA ARG A 395 -27.25 18.62 -18.97
C ARG A 395 -27.11 19.91 -18.17
N SER A 396 -25.89 20.27 -17.75
CA SER A 396 -25.64 21.50 -16.98
C SER A 396 -25.89 22.77 -17.79
N PHE A 397 -25.83 22.70 -19.12
CA PHE A 397 -26.07 23.82 -20.05
C PHE A 397 -27.39 23.70 -20.81
N GLY A 398 -28.32 22.86 -20.35
CA GLY A 398 -29.69 22.76 -20.86
C GLY A 398 -29.90 21.82 -22.05
N GLY A 399 -28.90 21.04 -22.46
CA GLY A 399 -29.03 20.05 -23.53
C GLY A 399 -29.65 18.73 -23.07
N ASP A 400 -30.29 18.03 -24.00
CA ASP A 400 -30.80 16.68 -23.80
C ASP A 400 -29.78 15.65 -24.25
N VAL A 401 -29.57 14.60 -23.46
CA VAL A 401 -28.57 13.57 -23.74
C VAL A 401 -29.19 12.18 -23.72
N SER A 402 -28.73 11.32 -24.63
CA SER A 402 -29.06 9.90 -24.63
C SER A 402 -27.93 9.01 -25.14
N TRP A 403 -28.14 7.71 -24.98
CA TRP A 403 -27.21 6.64 -25.38
C TRP A 403 -28.01 5.38 -25.72
N ASP A 404 -27.33 4.37 -26.28
CA ASP A 404 -27.96 3.09 -26.64
C ASP A 404 -28.49 2.34 -25.40
N LYS A 405 -29.78 1.97 -25.44
CA LYS A 405 -30.49 1.20 -24.39
C LYS A 405 -29.77 -0.09 -23.98
N SER A 406 -29.03 -0.72 -24.90
CA SER A 406 -28.29 -1.95 -24.63
C SER A 406 -27.08 -1.75 -23.70
N LEU A 407 -26.57 -0.51 -23.58
CA LEU A 407 -25.35 -0.21 -22.86
C LEU A 407 -25.58 0.12 -21.38
N CYS A 408 -26.64 0.88 -21.06
CA CYS A 408 -27.00 1.19 -19.67
C CYS A 408 -28.43 1.74 -19.52
N ILE A 409 -28.99 1.50 -18.33
CA ILE A 409 -30.31 2.00 -17.89
C ILE A 409 -30.29 3.54 -17.87
N GLY A 410 -31.40 4.19 -18.21
CA GLY A 410 -31.52 5.66 -18.23
C GLY A 410 -31.45 6.32 -19.61
N ALA A 411 -31.46 5.54 -20.70
CA ALA A 411 -31.61 6.09 -22.04
C ALA A 411 -32.98 6.77 -22.21
N THR A 412 -32.96 8.03 -22.66
CA THR A 412 -34.14 8.89 -22.88
C THR A 412 -34.76 8.70 -24.27
N TYR A 413 -33.96 8.45 -25.31
CA TYR A 413 -34.38 8.30 -26.72
C TYR A 413 -33.41 7.40 -27.50
N ASP A 414 -33.86 6.80 -28.60
CA ASP A 414 -33.10 5.82 -29.39
C ASP A 414 -32.29 6.46 -30.53
N VAL A 415 -31.25 5.75 -31.01
CA VAL A 415 -30.37 6.16 -32.14
C VAL A 415 -31.16 6.54 -33.40
N THR A 416 -32.34 5.95 -33.60
CA THR A 416 -33.18 6.14 -34.78
C THR A 416 -34.02 7.41 -34.75
N ASP A 417 -34.03 8.16 -33.65
CA ASP A 417 -34.84 9.38 -33.52
C ASP A 417 -34.36 10.47 -34.48
N SER A 418 -35.27 11.03 -35.28
CA SER A 418 -34.99 12.12 -36.21
C SER A 418 -34.68 13.45 -35.51
N CYS A 419 -35.02 13.59 -34.22
CA CYS A 419 -34.79 14.81 -33.45
C CYS A 419 -33.33 14.99 -32.99
N ILE A 420 -32.46 14.00 -33.20
CA ILE A 420 -31.04 14.07 -32.78
C ILE A 420 -30.30 15.07 -33.66
N THR A 421 -29.69 16.09 -33.06
CA THR A 421 -28.93 17.11 -33.79
C THR A 421 -27.44 16.78 -33.86
N HIS A 422 -26.86 16.33 -32.74
CA HIS A 422 -25.43 16.04 -32.63
C HIS A 422 -25.20 14.61 -32.16
N GLN A 423 -24.24 13.93 -32.78
CA GLN A 423 -23.81 12.60 -32.41
C GLN A 423 -22.32 12.61 -32.08
N ILE A 424 -21.97 12.28 -30.84
CA ILE A 424 -20.59 12.32 -30.37
C ILE A 424 -19.90 10.99 -30.63
N VAL A 425 -18.83 11.02 -31.45
CA VAL A 425 -18.09 9.84 -31.93
C VAL A 425 -16.59 10.15 -31.89
N ASP A 426 -15.78 9.19 -31.43
CA ASP A 426 -14.32 9.35 -31.35
C ASP A 426 -13.54 8.43 -32.32
N ARG A 427 -14.19 7.39 -32.85
CA ARG A 427 -13.56 6.45 -33.80
C ARG A 427 -13.85 6.81 -35.26
N PRO A 428 -12.85 6.88 -36.15
CA PRO A 428 -13.09 7.02 -37.57
C PRO A 428 -13.70 5.73 -38.15
N GLY A 429 -14.84 5.83 -38.84
CA GLY A 429 -15.30 4.80 -39.78
C GLY A 429 -16.36 3.78 -39.31
N GLN A 430 -17.14 4.06 -38.26
CA GLN A 430 -18.01 3.01 -37.68
C GLN A 430 -19.53 3.14 -37.96
N GLN A 431 -20.03 4.17 -38.66
CA GLN A 431 -21.48 4.32 -38.91
C GLN A 431 -21.81 4.91 -40.28
N THR A 432 -22.96 4.50 -40.84
CA THR A 432 -23.58 5.16 -42.00
C THR A 432 -24.08 6.54 -41.57
N PRO A 433 -23.59 7.64 -42.17
CA PRO A 433 -24.00 8.98 -41.78
C PRO A 433 -25.49 9.19 -42.07
N VAL A 434 -26.25 9.56 -41.05
CA VAL A 434 -27.65 9.98 -41.20
C VAL A 434 -27.67 11.46 -41.59
N ILE A 435 -28.34 11.77 -42.70
CA ILE A 435 -28.46 13.14 -43.22
C ILE A 435 -29.20 14.00 -42.18
N GLY A 436 -28.66 15.19 -41.90
CA GLY A 436 -29.21 16.12 -40.90
C GLY A 436 -28.61 16.00 -39.49
N ARG A 437 -27.63 15.11 -39.28
CA ARG A 437 -26.90 14.97 -38.00
C ARG A 437 -25.45 15.41 -38.13
N TYR A 438 -24.95 16.13 -37.13
CA TYR A 438 -23.53 16.46 -37.02
C TYR A 438 -22.79 15.38 -36.22
N TYR A 439 -21.77 14.78 -36.83
CA TYR A 439 -20.87 13.84 -36.17
C TYR A 439 -19.65 14.58 -35.67
N VAL A 440 -19.50 14.73 -34.36
CA VAL A 440 -18.42 15.54 -33.75
C VAL A 440 -17.66 14.75 -32.69
N GLN A 441 -16.38 15.05 -32.52
CA GLN A 441 -15.57 14.46 -31.45
C GLN A 441 -15.90 15.07 -30.09
N PRO A 442 -15.69 14.34 -28.97
CA PRO A 442 -16.00 14.82 -27.62
C PRO A 442 -15.40 16.20 -27.28
N GLN A 443 -14.22 16.52 -27.83
CA GLN A 443 -13.50 17.76 -27.55
C GLN A 443 -14.35 19.02 -27.82
N TRP A 444 -15.19 18.99 -28.86
CA TRP A 444 -16.06 20.11 -29.22
C TRP A 444 -16.93 20.59 -28.05
N VAL A 445 -17.49 19.67 -27.27
CA VAL A 445 -18.35 20.02 -26.11
C VAL A 445 -17.56 20.77 -25.05
N PHE A 446 -16.32 20.35 -24.78
CA PHE A 446 -15.48 20.98 -23.76
C PHE A 446 -14.98 22.35 -24.19
N ASP A 447 -14.58 22.48 -25.45
CA ASP A 447 -14.08 23.74 -26.01
C ASP A 447 -15.21 24.78 -26.12
N CYS A 448 -16.41 24.39 -26.55
CA CYS A 448 -17.58 25.28 -26.60
C CYS A 448 -17.94 25.88 -25.22
N VAL A 449 -17.86 25.07 -24.17
CA VAL A 449 -18.11 25.52 -22.79
C VAL A 449 -17.08 26.55 -22.36
N ASN A 450 -15.80 26.29 -22.62
CA ASN A 450 -14.73 27.22 -22.22
C ASN A 450 -14.73 28.51 -23.06
N ALA A 451 -15.04 28.40 -24.35
CA ALA A 451 -15.17 29.53 -25.26
C ALA A 451 -16.45 30.34 -25.02
N ARG A 452 -17.42 29.82 -24.26
CA ARG A 452 -18.74 30.42 -24.00
C ARG A 452 -19.59 30.64 -25.25
N LEU A 453 -19.27 29.93 -26.33
CA LEU A 453 -19.90 30.06 -27.65
C LEU A 453 -19.89 28.70 -28.37
N LEU A 454 -20.85 28.49 -29.27
CA LEU A 454 -20.89 27.28 -30.11
C LEU A 454 -19.84 27.41 -31.21
N LEU A 455 -18.77 26.61 -31.10
CA LEU A 455 -17.68 26.60 -32.06
C LEU A 455 -18.09 25.94 -33.38
N PRO A 456 -17.47 26.32 -34.52
CA PRO A 456 -17.70 25.64 -35.79
C PRO A 456 -17.42 24.13 -35.69
N VAL A 457 -18.36 23.30 -36.14
CA VAL A 457 -18.27 21.83 -36.01
C VAL A 457 -17.24 21.19 -36.95
N ALA A 458 -16.84 21.89 -38.02
CA ALA A 458 -16.00 21.33 -39.09
C ALA A 458 -14.61 20.90 -38.62
N GLU A 459 -14.02 21.64 -37.68
CA GLU A 459 -12.69 21.35 -37.11
C GLU A 459 -12.69 20.15 -36.15
N TYR A 460 -13.89 19.67 -35.79
CA TYR A 460 -14.09 18.61 -34.78
C TYR A 460 -14.71 17.34 -35.37
N PHE A 461 -14.73 17.20 -36.70
CA PHE A 461 -15.25 16.00 -37.34
C PHE A 461 -14.33 14.79 -37.12
N PRO A 462 -14.87 13.56 -36.99
CA PRO A 462 -14.07 12.35 -36.83
C PRO A 462 -13.04 12.18 -37.94
N GLY A 463 -11.76 12.09 -37.58
CA GLY A 463 -10.64 11.93 -38.50
C GLY A 463 -9.93 13.23 -38.91
N VAL A 464 -10.42 14.39 -38.48
CA VAL A 464 -9.72 15.68 -38.59
C VAL A 464 -8.72 15.83 -37.43
N GLN A 465 -7.63 16.57 -37.65
CA GLN A 465 -6.73 16.93 -36.57
C GLN A 465 -7.40 17.99 -35.69
N LEU A 466 -7.60 17.65 -34.42
CA LEU A 466 -8.28 18.51 -33.44
C LEU A 466 -7.42 19.72 -33.06
N PRO A 467 -8.03 20.89 -32.82
CA PRO A 467 -7.31 22.05 -32.28
C PRO A 467 -6.78 21.74 -30.86
N PRO A 468 -5.73 22.43 -30.39
CA PRO A 468 -5.21 22.21 -29.04
C PRO A 468 -6.22 22.54 -27.94
N HIS A 469 -6.38 21.64 -26.97
CA HIS A 469 -7.27 21.86 -25.83
C HIS A 469 -6.62 22.80 -24.79
N LEU A 470 -7.00 24.08 -24.83
CA LEU A 470 -6.43 25.11 -23.96
C LEU A 470 -7.02 25.12 -22.55
N SER A 471 -6.18 25.39 -21.55
CA SER A 471 -6.63 25.47 -20.15
C SER A 471 -7.32 26.80 -19.85
N PRO A 472 -8.56 26.81 -19.35
CA PRO A 472 -9.29 28.04 -19.03
C PRO A 472 -8.91 28.59 -17.65
N PHE A 473 -7.96 27.96 -16.94
CA PHE A 473 -7.55 28.32 -15.57
C PHE A 473 -6.30 29.22 -15.53
N VAL A 474 -5.64 29.44 -16.66
CA VAL A 474 -4.48 30.35 -16.76
C VAL A 474 -4.98 31.78 -16.95
N SER A 475 -4.71 32.65 -15.97
CA SER A 475 -4.88 34.10 -16.09
C SER A 475 -3.59 34.72 -16.61
N GLU A 476 -3.65 35.36 -17.77
CA GLU A 476 -2.50 36.00 -18.42
C GLU A 476 -2.12 37.29 -17.68
N LYS A 477 -0.82 37.51 -17.49
CA LYS A 477 -0.26 38.79 -17.05
C LYS A 477 0.36 39.50 -18.26
N GLU A 478 0.46 40.83 -18.21
CA GLU A 478 1.16 41.60 -19.25
C GLU A 478 2.59 41.06 -19.43
N GLY A 479 2.90 40.52 -20.62
CA GLY A 479 4.19 39.91 -20.96
C GLY A 479 4.20 38.39 -21.14
N ASP A 480 3.11 37.68 -20.84
CA ASP A 480 3.01 36.23 -21.09
C ASP A 480 2.73 35.91 -22.57
N TYR A 481 3.38 34.90 -23.15
CA TYR A 481 3.14 34.43 -24.52
C TYR A 481 1.72 33.86 -24.68
N ILE A 482 0.94 34.43 -25.61
CA ILE A 482 -0.43 34.00 -25.91
C ILE A 482 -0.40 33.13 -27.18
N PRO A 483 -0.79 31.84 -27.10
CA PRO A 483 -0.83 30.97 -28.27
C PRO A 483 -1.75 31.51 -29.39
N PRO A 484 -1.39 31.34 -30.67
CA PRO A 484 -2.16 31.89 -31.80
C PRO A 484 -3.59 31.33 -31.89
N GLU A 485 -3.85 30.10 -31.42
CA GLU A 485 -5.23 29.58 -31.37
C GLU A 485 -6.09 30.32 -30.34
N LYS A 486 -5.49 30.80 -29.25
CA LYS A 486 -6.19 31.61 -28.25
C LYS A 486 -6.55 32.98 -28.80
N LEU A 487 -5.68 33.57 -29.63
CA LEU A 487 -5.99 34.80 -30.37
C LEU A 487 -7.15 34.60 -31.35
N LYS A 488 -7.18 33.48 -32.08
CA LYS A 488 -8.30 33.09 -32.98
C LYS A 488 -9.63 32.96 -32.20
N LEU A 489 -9.62 32.37 -31.00
CA LEU A 489 -10.79 32.28 -30.13
C LEU A 489 -11.24 33.65 -29.57
N LEU A 490 -10.30 34.52 -29.19
CA LEU A 490 -10.60 35.88 -28.74
C LEU A 490 -11.18 36.75 -29.86
N ALA A 491 -10.68 36.60 -31.10
CA ALA A 491 -11.21 37.25 -32.29
C ALA A 491 -12.65 36.78 -32.60
N LEU A 492 -12.92 35.47 -32.50
CA LEU A 492 -14.27 34.90 -32.62
C LEU A 492 -15.23 35.44 -31.55
N GLN A 493 -14.76 35.64 -30.31
CA GLN A 493 -15.57 36.26 -29.24
C GLN A 493 -15.88 37.74 -29.49
N ARG A 494 -15.00 38.46 -30.20
CA ARG A 494 -15.21 39.85 -30.63
C ARG A 494 -16.03 39.98 -31.91
N GLY A 495 -16.30 38.88 -32.61
CA GLY A 495 -17.06 38.85 -33.86
C GLY A 495 -16.23 39.19 -35.11
N GLU A 496 -14.91 39.05 -35.04
CA GLU A 496 -13.98 39.29 -36.15
C GLU A 496 -13.77 38.02 -37.01
N ASP A 497 -13.64 38.15 -38.33
CA ASP A 497 -13.54 37.02 -39.28
C ASP A 497 -12.09 36.44 -39.27
N PRO A 498 -11.88 35.14 -38.97
CA PRO A 498 -10.53 34.55 -38.77
C PRO A 498 -9.60 34.60 -39.99
N ARG A 499 -10.13 34.94 -41.17
CA ARG A 499 -9.39 34.99 -42.44
C ARG A 499 -8.43 36.17 -42.54
N ASN A 500 -8.63 37.24 -41.77
CA ASN A 500 -7.74 38.41 -41.77
C ASN A 500 -6.40 38.16 -41.06
N LEU A 501 -6.29 37.14 -40.20
CA LEU A 501 -5.06 36.80 -39.47
C LEU A 501 -4.15 35.84 -40.24
N LYS A 502 -4.67 35.14 -41.25
CA LYS A 502 -3.85 34.29 -42.14
C LYS A 502 -3.01 35.09 -43.13
N ALA A 503 -3.43 36.33 -43.44
CA ALA A 503 -2.69 37.19 -44.35
C ALA A 503 -1.41 37.76 -43.72
N SER A 504 -1.36 37.89 -42.39
CA SER A 504 -0.13 38.29 -41.67
C SER A 504 0.84 37.13 -41.43
N GLU A 505 0.35 35.88 -41.45
CA GLU A 505 1.19 34.67 -41.32
C GLU A 505 2.10 34.47 -42.57
N GLU A 506 1.67 34.92 -43.77
CA GLU A 506 2.49 34.81 -45.00
C GLU A 506 3.53 35.94 -45.14
N GLU A 507 3.36 37.08 -44.48
CA GLU A 507 4.33 38.20 -44.50
C GLU A 507 5.46 38.02 -43.46
N GLU A 508 5.20 37.38 -42.31
CA GLU A 508 6.22 37.16 -41.27
C GLU A 508 7.15 35.96 -41.59
N GLU A 509 6.67 34.93 -42.31
CA GLU A 509 7.53 33.80 -42.73
C GLU A 509 8.51 34.18 -43.86
N GLU A 510 8.22 35.22 -44.66
CA GLU A 510 9.15 35.74 -45.68
C GLU A 510 10.26 36.63 -45.07
N GLU A 511 10.04 37.22 -43.89
CA GLU A 511 11.04 38.06 -43.21
C GLU A 511 12.10 37.22 -42.44
N GLU A 512 11.77 36.02 -41.96
CA GLU A 512 12.71 35.17 -41.22
C GLU A 512 13.76 34.46 -42.11
N GLU A 513 13.52 34.30 -43.42
CA GLU A 513 14.48 33.66 -44.34
C GLU A 513 15.58 34.62 -44.86
N GLU A 514 15.43 35.94 -44.73
CA GLU A 514 16.43 36.92 -45.18
C GLU A 514 17.50 37.27 -44.11
N GLU A 515 17.28 36.97 -42.83
CA GLU A 515 18.19 37.38 -41.74
C GLU A 515 19.33 36.39 -41.41
N GLU A 516 19.36 35.17 -41.94
CA GLU A 516 20.41 34.18 -41.60
C GLU A 516 21.76 34.36 -42.34
N ASN A 517 21.94 35.41 -43.16
CA ASN A 517 23.10 35.51 -44.05
C ASN A 517 23.96 36.79 -44.01
N ASN A 518 23.90 37.63 -42.97
CA ASN A 518 24.86 38.75 -42.93
C ASN A 518 25.23 39.26 -41.53
N GLU A 519 26.53 39.09 -41.20
CA GLU A 519 27.39 39.91 -40.32
C GLU A 519 26.93 40.12 -38.85
N GLY A 520 27.72 39.85 -37.80
CA GLY A 520 29.15 40.03 -37.65
C GLY A 520 29.47 41.37 -36.94
N GLY A 521 29.73 41.33 -35.62
CA GLY A 521 30.64 42.28 -34.96
C GLY A 521 30.09 43.30 -33.93
N GLU A 522 30.34 42.98 -32.65
CA GLU A 522 30.84 43.83 -31.54
C GLU A 522 30.03 45.00 -30.89
N ASN A 523 29.74 44.78 -29.59
CA ASN A 523 29.78 45.65 -28.38
C ASN A 523 28.98 46.98 -28.36
N GLU A 524 28.23 47.35 -27.31
CA GLU A 524 28.50 47.34 -25.85
C GLU A 524 27.17 47.24 -25.06
N GLU A 525 27.19 46.67 -23.84
CA GLU A 525 26.63 47.25 -22.60
C GLU A 525 26.84 46.30 -21.39
N GLU A 526 27.89 46.61 -20.60
CA GLU A 526 28.02 46.33 -19.16
C GLU A 526 27.10 47.33 -18.42
N GLU A 527 26.38 47.08 -17.32
CA GLU A 527 26.73 46.53 -16.01
C GLU A 527 25.45 46.10 -15.25
N GLU A 528 25.47 44.96 -14.56
CA GLU A 528 25.26 44.85 -13.10
C GLU A 528 25.43 43.38 -12.68
N ASP A 529 26.70 42.95 -12.70
CA ASP A 529 27.20 41.71 -12.11
C ASP A 529 28.16 42.11 -10.97
N VAL A 530 27.62 42.30 -9.77
CA VAL A 530 28.40 42.63 -8.56
C VAL A 530 27.99 41.72 -7.41
N GLU A 531 28.50 40.49 -7.38
CA GLU A 531 28.80 39.75 -6.13
C GLU A 531 29.58 38.42 -6.37
N ALA A 532 30.61 38.42 -7.22
CA ALA A 532 31.43 37.22 -7.46
C ALA A 532 32.96 37.44 -7.44
N ALA A 533 33.46 38.54 -6.85
CA ALA A 533 34.89 38.90 -6.88
C ALA A 533 35.57 39.10 -5.51
N SER A 534 34.93 38.80 -4.37
CA SER A 534 35.55 39.01 -3.04
C SER A 534 36.04 37.75 -2.32
N GLU A 535 35.86 36.55 -2.88
CA GLU A 535 36.19 35.29 -2.17
C GLU A 535 37.54 34.65 -2.55
N LYS A 536 38.36 35.28 -3.41
CA LYS A 536 39.68 34.75 -3.81
C LYS A 536 40.90 35.48 -3.24
N GLU A 537 40.74 36.64 -2.62
CA GLU A 537 41.86 37.37 -1.98
C GLU A 537 41.96 37.16 -0.46
N GLU A 538 40.88 36.78 0.24
CA GLU A 538 40.93 36.45 1.68
C GLU A 538 41.58 35.08 1.97
N GLU A 539 41.57 34.16 1.01
CA GLU A 539 42.12 32.80 1.19
C GLU A 539 43.66 32.77 1.12
N ALA A 540 44.29 33.74 0.42
CA ALA A 540 45.74 33.88 0.34
C ALA A 540 46.35 34.60 1.55
N HIS A 541 45.62 35.54 2.17
CA HIS A 541 46.11 36.29 3.33
C HIS A 541 46.05 35.48 4.65
N LEU A 542 45.11 34.54 4.77
CA LEU A 542 45.02 33.62 5.91
C LEU A 542 46.10 32.52 5.90
N ALA A 543 46.61 32.15 4.71
CA ALA A 543 47.70 31.17 4.57
C ALA A 543 49.06 31.75 4.99
N ALA A 544 49.34 33.03 4.73
CA ALA A 544 50.59 33.70 5.09
C ALA A 544 50.74 34.00 6.60
N LEU A 545 49.62 34.04 7.34
CA LEU A 545 49.59 34.26 8.79
C LEU A 545 49.81 32.96 9.61
N GLU A 546 49.61 31.79 9.00
CA GLU A 546 49.82 30.49 9.65
C GLU A 546 51.30 30.03 9.57
N GLU A 547 52.06 30.51 8.58
CA GLU A 547 53.50 30.24 8.43
C GLU A 547 54.37 31.03 9.44
N LYS A 548 54.00 32.28 9.76
CA LYS A 548 54.74 33.13 10.72
C LYS A 548 54.59 32.74 12.20
N ARG A 549 53.75 31.75 12.51
CA ARG A 549 53.53 31.27 13.89
C ARG A 549 54.38 30.04 14.26
N MET A 550 55.15 29.50 13.31
CA MET A 550 55.95 28.28 13.44
C MET A 550 57.46 28.51 13.67
N GLU A 551 57.93 29.76 13.82
CA GLU A 551 59.37 30.07 13.99
C GLU A 551 59.86 30.40 15.42
N ALA A 552 59.00 30.39 16.44
CA ALA A 552 59.42 30.77 17.80
C ALA A 552 59.41 29.59 18.79
N LYS A 553 60.51 28.83 18.85
CA LYS A 553 61.20 28.33 20.07
C LYS A 553 62.11 27.11 19.80
N LYS A 554 63.43 27.31 19.84
CA LYS A 554 64.42 26.29 20.24
C LYS A 554 64.93 26.63 21.65
N PRO A 555 65.21 25.64 22.53
CA PRO A 555 66.57 25.62 23.07
C PRO A 555 67.16 24.21 23.37
N LYS A 556 68.47 24.14 23.04
CA LYS A 556 69.66 23.54 23.69
C LYS A 556 69.69 22.10 24.28
N VAL A 557 70.80 21.45 23.93
CA VAL A 557 71.30 20.11 24.26
C VAL A 557 71.93 20.05 25.66
N MET A 558 71.77 18.93 26.38
CA MET A 558 72.70 18.44 27.40
C MET A 558 72.85 16.92 27.32
N ALA A 559 74.03 16.43 27.73
CA ALA A 559 74.56 15.08 27.51
C ALA A 559 74.11 14.02 28.54
N GLY A 560 73.89 12.81 28.02
CA GLY A 560 74.30 11.49 28.57
C GLY A 560 73.86 11.01 29.95
N THR A 561 73.04 9.95 29.98
CA THR A 561 73.24 8.78 30.88
C THR A 561 72.45 7.57 30.34
N VAL A 562 73.14 6.44 30.15
CA VAL A 562 72.56 5.18 29.63
C VAL A 562 71.69 4.53 30.70
N LYS A 563 70.42 4.27 30.39
CA LYS A 563 69.51 3.42 31.17
C LYS A 563 69.03 2.27 30.29
N LEU A 564 69.11 1.04 30.79
CA LEU A 564 68.58 -0.15 30.10
C LEU A 564 67.09 0.02 29.79
N GLU A 565 66.72 -0.25 28.55
CA GLU A 565 65.39 -0.07 28.00
C GLU A 565 64.49 -1.31 28.21
N ASP A 566 63.36 -1.11 28.90
CA ASP A 566 62.27 -2.08 28.94
C ASP A 566 61.53 -2.08 27.59
N LYS A 567 61.68 -3.17 26.81
CA LYS A 567 61.04 -3.38 25.50
C LYS A 567 59.53 -3.13 25.48
N GLN A 568 58.84 -3.32 26.61
CA GLN A 568 57.40 -3.09 26.72
C GLN A 568 57.02 -1.61 26.78
N ARG A 569 57.90 -0.74 27.29
CA ARG A 569 57.63 0.70 27.39
C ARG A 569 57.83 1.42 26.06
N LEU A 570 58.85 1.01 25.29
CA LEU A 570 59.07 1.45 23.91
C LEU A 570 57.92 1.06 22.99
N ALA A 571 57.44 -0.18 23.08
CA ALA A 571 56.29 -0.63 22.29
C ALA A 571 55.00 0.15 22.64
N GLN A 572 54.81 0.53 23.92
CA GLN A 572 53.68 1.38 24.33
C GLN A 572 53.83 2.83 23.85
N GLU A 573 55.05 3.36 23.84
CA GLU A 573 55.34 4.70 23.31
C GLU A 573 55.12 4.74 21.79
N GLU A 574 55.64 3.78 21.02
CA GLU A 574 55.40 3.64 19.58
C GLU A 574 53.92 3.48 19.25
N GLU A 575 53.18 2.67 20.00
CA GLU A 575 51.74 2.50 19.80
C GLU A 575 50.95 3.77 20.17
N SER A 576 51.43 4.55 21.15
CA SER A 576 50.83 5.82 21.54
C SER A 576 51.11 6.93 20.53
N GLU A 577 52.31 6.95 19.92
CA GLU A 577 52.69 7.87 18.86
C GLU A 577 51.99 7.54 17.55
N ALA A 578 51.87 6.26 17.19
CA ALA A 578 51.08 5.80 16.05
C ALA A 578 49.60 6.18 16.19
N LYS A 579 49.01 6.02 17.39
CA LYS A 579 47.65 6.48 17.69
C LYS A 579 47.53 8.00 17.59
N ARG A 580 48.56 8.75 18.00
CA ARG A 580 48.58 10.23 17.94
C ARG A 580 48.71 10.74 16.50
N LEU A 581 49.57 10.14 15.69
CA LEU A 581 49.74 10.41 14.26
C LEU A 581 48.47 10.07 13.48
N ALA A 582 47.84 8.92 13.75
CA ALA A 582 46.56 8.55 13.15
C ALA A 582 45.45 9.58 13.47
N ILE A 583 45.38 10.10 14.69
CA ILE A 583 44.43 11.17 15.09
C ILE A 583 44.75 12.51 14.40
N MET A 584 46.01 12.76 14.04
CA MET A 584 46.41 13.97 13.30
C MET A 584 46.09 13.90 11.80
N MET A 585 46.07 12.71 11.21
CA MET A 585 45.74 12.48 9.79
C MET A 585 44.23 12.34 9.50
N MET A 586 43.36 12.38 10.51
CA MET A 586 41.90 12.38 10.32
C MET A 586 41.39 13.75 9.84
N LYS A 587 40.45 13.76 8.89
CA LYS A 587 39.79 14.99 8.43
C LYS A 587 39.12 15.72 9.60
N LYS A 588 39.11 17.06 9.58
CA LYS A 588 38.69 17.95 10.71
C LYS A 588 37.32 17.57 11.32
N ARG A 589 36.37 17.15 10.47
CA ARG A 589 35.01 16.70 10.85
C ARG A 589 35.00 15.37 11.63
N GLU A 590 35.87 14.44 11.26
CA GLU A 590 35.96 13.10 11.85
C GLU A 590 36.73 13.13 13.20
N LYS A 591 37.75 13.98 13.29
CA LYS A 591 38.49 14.24 14.53
C LYS A 591 37.58 14.78 15.65
N TYR A 592 36.64 15.66 15.31
CA TYR A 592 35.63 16.18 16.24
C TYR A 592 34.67 15.09 16.72
N LEU A 593 34.23 14.19 15.82
CA LEU A 593 33.37 13.05 16.19
C LEU A 593 34.11 12.06 17.11
N TYR A 594 35.37 11.74 16.81
CA TYR A 594 36.21 10.88 17.64
C TYR A 594 36.43 11.44 19.05
N GLN A 595 36.76 12.75 19.17
CA GLN A 595 36.89 13.41 20.46
C GLN A 595 35.58 13.39 21.27
N LYS A 596 34.42 13.55 20.61
CA LYS A 596 33.11 13.50 21.27
C LYS A 596 32.78 12.10 21.79
N ILE A 597 33.15 11.05 21.06
CA ILE A 597 33.00 9.64 21.48
C ILE A 597 33.91 9.34 22.68
N MET A 598 35.18 9.77 22.62
CA MET A 598 36.14 9.55 23.70
C MET A 598 35.80 10.32 24.97
N PHE A 599 35.26 11.53 24.84
CA PHE A 599 34.73 12.31 25.96
C PHE A 599 33.53 11.61 26.62
N GLY A 600 32.63 11.04 25.82
CA GLY A 600 31.51 10.23 26.31
C GLY A 600 31.96 8.96 27.05
N LYS A 601 32.99 8.27 26.56
CA LYS A 601 33.59 7.12 27.24
C LYS A 601 34.26 7.51 28.56
N ARG A 602 35.09 8.57 28.58
CA ARG A 602 35.76 9.05 29.81
C ARG A 602 34.76 9.50 30.88
N ARG A 603 33.65 10.10 30.48
CA ARG A 603 32.56 10.47 31.38
C ARG A 603 31.88 9.24 31.99
N LYS A 604 31.60 8.20 31.21
CA LYS A 604 31.08 6.93 31.72
C LYS A 604 32.04 6.24 32.68
N ILE A 605 33.34 6.28 32.39
CA ILE A 605 34.36 5.67 33.25
C ILE A 605 34.44 6.41 34.59
N ARG A 606 34.37 7.75 34.60
CA ARG A 606 34.27 8.55 35.84
C ARG A 606 32.98 8.29 36.62
N GLU A 607 31.85 8.19 35.92
CA GLU A 607 30.55 7.86 36.55
C GLU A 607 30.55 6.46 37.17
N VAL A 608 31.39 5.54 36.69
CA VAL A 608 31.55 4.17 37.23
C VAL A 608 32.55 4.13 38.40
N SER A 609 33.59 4.98 38.40
CA SER A 609 34.59 5.02 39.48
C SER A 609 34.14 5.75 40.75
N GLU A 610 33.06 6.53 40.71
CA GLU A 610 32.59 7.39 41.82
C GLU A 610 31.37 6.84 42.61
N MET A 611 31.00 5.56 42.51
CA MET A 611 29.82 5.02 43.23
C MET A 611 30.15 4.27 44.55
N PRO A 612 29.62 4.68 45.73
CA PRO A 612 29.77 3.98 47.01
C PRO A 612 28.78 2.80 47.21
N PRO A 613 29.01 1.90 48.21
CA PRO A 613 28.46 0.54 48.23
C PRO A 613 27.05 0.49 48.83
N THR A 614 26.02 0.57 47.99
CA THR A 614 24.65 0.16 48.35
C THR A 614 23.97 -0.56 47.18
N LEU A 615 24.44 -1.78 46.89
CA LEU A 615 23.92 -2.61 45.80
C LEU A 615 23.70 -4.07 46.24
N GLN A 616 22.61 -4.30 46.98
CA GLN A 616 21.93 -5.61 46.96
C GLN A 616 20.49 -5.53 46.44
N LYS A 617 19.83 -4.37 46.53
CA LYS A 617 18.41 -4.23 46.12
C LYS A 617 18.17 -4.00 44.62
N LYS A 618 19.07 -3.29 43.91
CA LYS A 618 18.90 -2.99 42.47
C LYS A 618 19.25 -4.15 41.52
N ARG A 619 20.02 -5.14 41.99
CA ARG A 619 20.37 -6.33 41.19
C ARG A 619 19.15 -7.27 41.03
N TRP A 620 18.32 -7.36 42.07
CA TRP A 620 17.06 -8.11 42.06
C TRP A 620 15.99 -7.48 41.16
N GLU A 621 15.84 -6.15 41.16
CA GLU A 621 14.89 -5.47 40.28
C GLU A 621 15.28 -5.53 38.79
N SER A 622 16.58 -5.53 38.48
CA SER A 622 17.05 -5.66 37.09
C SER A 622 16.88 -7.09 36.57
N MET A 623 17.10 -8.10 37.42
CA MET A 623 16.82 -9.50 37.08
C MET A 623 15.31 -9.77 36.96
N ALA A 624 14.49 -9.17 37.83
CA ALA A 624 13.03 -9.25 37.73
C ALA A 624 12.50 -8.55 36.47
N LYS A 625 13.05 -7.39 36.08
CA LYS A 625 12.72 -6.72 34.81
C LYS A 625 13.16 -7.54 33.60
N GLY A 626 14.32 -8.21 33.67
CA GLY A 626 14.78 -9.16 32.65
C GLY A 626 13.90 -10.40 32.54
N LEU A 627 13.45 -10.96 33.67
CA LEU A 627 12.51 -12.09 33.73
C LEU A 627 11.12 -11.72 33.25
N VAL A 628 10.63 -10.51 33.54
CA VAL A 628 9.33 -10.02 33.07
C VAL A 628 9.37 -9.69 31.58
N LEU A 629 10.45 -9.06 31.07
CA LEU A 629 10.62 -8.87 29.63
C LEU A 629 10.83 -10.21 28.91
N GLY A 630 11.55 -11.15 29.52
CA GLY A 630 11.70 -12.51 29.04
C GLY A 630 10.36 -13.23 28.96
N ALA A 631 9.57 -13.20 30.03
CA ALA A 631 8.24 -13.80 30.10
C ALA A 631 7.22 -13.15 29.15
N LEU A 632 7.30 -11.83 28.95
CA LEU A 632 6.48 -11.12 27.98
C LEU A 632 6.90 -11.43 26.54
N PHE A 633 8.20 -11.59 26.28
CA PHE A 633 8.73 -11.95 24.97
C PHE A 633 8.45 -13.42 24.64
N THR A 634 8.57 -14.33 25.61
CA THR A 634 8.18 -15.75 25.45
C THR A 634 6.68 -15.91 25.37
N SER A 635 5.88 -15.12 26.09
CA SER A 635 4.42 -15.10 25.96
C SER A 635 4.01 -14.52 24.62
N PHE A 636 4.67 -13.47 24.13
CA PHE A 636 4.44 -12.92 22.80
C PHE A 636 4.84 -13.91 21.69
N LEU A 637 5.96 -14.61 21.84
CA LEU A 637 6.37 -15.69 20.93
C LEU A 637 5.44 -16.90 21.01
N LEU A 638 4.95 -17.30 22.19
CA LEU A 638 3.96 -18.36 22.39
C LEU A 638 2.60 -17.98 21.80
N LEU A 639 2.20 -16.71 21.90
CA LEU A 639 0.99 -16.18 21.28
C LEU A 639 1.15 -16.08 19.76
N LEU A 640 2.35 -15.78 19.26
CA LEU A 640 2.66 -15.84 17.82
C LEU A 640 2.69 -17.28 17.33
N TYR A 641 3.18 -18.20 18.15
CA TYR A 641 3.26 -19.64 17.89
C TYR A 641 1.87 -20.29 17.90
N SER A 642 0.97 -19.86 18.79
CA SER A 642 -0.44 -20.31 18.81
C SER A 642 -1.27 -19.75 17.66
N TYR A 643 -0.79 -18.72 16.96
CA TYR A 643 -1.35 -18.21 15.70
C TYR A 643 -0.65 -18.78 14.46
N ALA A 644 0.51 -19.43 14.60
CA ALA A 644 1.34 -19.93 13.49
C ALA A 644 1.39 -21.47 13.38
N VAL A 645 0.91 -22.20 14.40
CA VAL A 645 0.75 -23.67 14.42
C VAL A 645 -0.73 -23.97 14.72
N PRO A 646 -1.40 -24.87 13.97
CA PRO A 646 -2.77 -25.27 14.29
C PRO A 646 -2.82 -25.99 15.65
N PRO A 647 -3.94 -25.92 16.39
CA PRO A 647 -4.10 -26.75 17.58
C PRO A 647 -3.99 -28.23 17.21
N LEU A 648 -3.28 -29.01 18.02
CA LEU A 648 -3.41 -30.47 18.05
C LEU A 648 -4.89 -30.80 18.25
N HIS A 649 -5.59 -31.16 17.18
CA HIS A 649 -6.94 -31.70 17.26
C HIS A 649 -6.83 -33.12 17.82
N THR A 650 -6.98 -33.23 19.14
CA THR A 650 -7.52 -34.45 19.74
C THR A 650 -8.89 -34.70 19.12
N GLY A 651 -9.08 -35.87 18.53
CA GLY A 651 -10.26 -36.24 17.75
C GLY A 651 -11.56 -35.96 18.51
N LEU A 652 -12.38 -35.11 17.91
CA LEU A 652 -13.82 -35.16 18.09
C LEU A 652 -14.43 -35.12 16.69
N THR A 653 -14.91 -36.28 16.25
CA THR A 653 -15.84 -36.43 15.13
C THR A 653 -17.04 -35.53 15.37
N SER A 654 -17.07 -34.36 14.73
CA SER A 654 -18.28 -33.54 14.64
C SER A 654 -18.95 -33.85 13.31
N THR A 655 -19.96 -34.69 13.37
CA THR A 655 -20.95 -34.91 12.33
C THR A 655 -21.69 -33.59 12.07
N ARG A 656 -21.25 -32.84 11.06
CA ARG A 656 -22.10 -31.91 10.32
C ARG A 656 -22.44 -32.56 8.99
N THR A 657 -23.73 -32.58 8.67
CA THR A 657 -24.28 -33.07 7.41
C THR A 657 -23.65 -32.34 6.21
N PRO A 658 -23.52 -33.01 5.06
CA PRO A 658 -22.69 -32.54 3.95
C PRO A 658 -23.48 -31.54 3.08
N GLU A 659 -23.11 -30.26 3.15
CA GLU A 659 -23.37 -29.36 2.04
C GLU A 659 -22.59 -29.87 0.81
N ALA A 660 -23.29 -30.03 -0.30
CA ALA A 660 -22.86 -30.78 -1.47
C ALA A 660 -21.43 -30.46 -1.93
N ILE A 661 -20.55 -31.46 -1.88
CA ILE A 661 -19.21 -31.48 -2.45
C ILE A 661 -19.39 -31.53 -3.98
N ALA A 662 -19.59 -30.38 -4.61
CA ALA A 662 -19.64 -30.31 -6.07
C ALA A 662 -18.20 -30.45 -6.62
N PRO A 663 -17.88 -31.53 -7.37
CA PRO A 663 -16.61 -31.62 -8.10
C PRO A 663 -16.54 -30.50 -9.16
N CYS A 664 -15.31 -30.10 -9.50
CA CYS A 664 -15.07 -29.19 -10.62
C CYS A 664 -15.90 -29.63 -11.85
N SER A 665 -16.83 -28.76 -12.26
CA SER A 665 -17.65 -28.93 -13.45
C SER A 665 -17.36 -27.76 -14.37
N PRO A 666 -16.89 -27.99 -15.61
CA PRO A 666 -16.57 -26.89 -16.52
C PRO A 666 -17.83 -26.05 -16.81
N VAL A 667 -17.64 -24.74 -16.96
CA VAL A 667 -18.73 -23.81 -17.30
C VAL A 667 -19.26 -24.17 -18.69
N PRO A 668 -20.60 -24.24 -18.92
CA PRO A 668 -21.15 -24.43 -20.26
C PRO A 668 -20.87 -23.16 -21.07
N GLY A 669 -19.80 -23.17 -21.85
CA GLY A 669 -19.34 -21.98 -22.59
C GLY A 669 -17.93 -22.11 -23.18
N GLU A 670 -17.08 -22.97 -22.62
CA GLU A 670 -15.89 -23.47 -23.33
C GLU A 670 -16.29 -24.75 -24.05
N SER A 671 -16.56 -24.65 -25.35
CA SER A 671 -16.67 -25.83 -26.20
C SER A 671 -15.33 -26.57 -26.18
N GLU A 672 -15.19 -27.59 -25.33
CA GLU A 672 -14.35 -28.73 -25.67
C GLU A 672 -14.94 -29.32 -26.94
N GLY A 673 -14.36 -28.97 -28.07
CA GLY A 673 -14.55 -29.69 -29.31
C GLY A 673 -14.06 -31.12 -29.07
N VAL A 674 -14.97 -31.99 -28.63
CA VAL A 674 -14.84 -33.44 -28.79
C VAL A 674 -14.91 -33.70 -30.28
N THR A 675 -13.80 -33.47 -30.97
CA THR A 675 -13.55 -34.07 -32.27
C THR A 675 -13.10 -35.49 -31.97
N LEU A 676 -14.06 -36.41 -32.06
CA LEU A 676 -13.77 -37.81 -32.32
C LEU A 676 -12.80 -37.87 -33.51
N ALA A 677 -11.57 -38.29 -33.21
CA ALA A 677 -10.52 -38.45 -34.19
C ALA A 677 -10.92 -39.55 -35.19
N ASN A 678 -11.39 -39.12 -36.36
CA ASN A 678 -11.24 -39.88 -37.59
C ASN A 678 -10.10 -39.25 -38.38
N GLY A 679 -9.00 -39.99 -38.52
CA GLY A 679 -8.13 -39.96 -39.69
C GLY A 679 -7.32 -38.69 -39.97
N SER A 680 -6.02 -38.78 -39.68
CA SER A 680 -4.90 -38.19 -40.43
C SER A 680 -4.71 -36.66 -40.50
N SER A 681 -4.07 -36.10 -39.47
CA SER A 681 -2.86 -35.22 -39.57
C SER A 681 -2.44 -34.81 -38.15
N GLY A 682 -1.73 -35.68 -37.43
CA GLY A 682 -1.55 -35.61 -35.97
C GLY A 682 -0.50 -34.60 -35.50
N GLY A 683 -0.93 -33.42 -35.07
CA GLY A 683 -0.16 -32.54 -34.18
C GLY A 683 -0.61 -32.72 -32.73
N CYS A 684 0.34 -32.84 -31.79
CA CYS A 684 0.01 -32.92 -30.36
C CYS A 684 -0.41 -31.55 -29.82
N GLN A 685 -1.50 -31.48 -29.06
CA GLN A 685 -1.94 -30.24 -28.42
C GLN A 685 -1.25 -30.04 -27.05
N PRO A 686 -0.81 -28.81 -26.72
CA PRO A 686 -0.11 -28.55 -25.47
C PRO A 686 -1.05 -28.68 -24.27
N GLN A 687 -0.67 -29.53 -23.31
CA GLN A 687 -1.43 -29.75 -22.09
C GLN A 687 -1.39 -28.51 -21.18
N ARG A 688 -2.56 -28.09 -20.67
CA ARG A 688 -2.76 -26.89 -19.85
C ARG A 688 -3.12 -27.19 -18.40
N ASN A 689 -3.71 -28.36 -18.14
CA ASN A 689 -4.16 -28.76 -16.81
C ASN A 689 -3.09 -29.63 -16.15
N ILE A 690 -2.37 -29.07 -15.17
CA ILE A 690 -1.16 -29.67 -14.59
C ILE A 690 -1.20 -29.61 -13.08
N VAL A 691 -1.05 -30.77 -12.45
CA VAL A 691 -0.84 -30.88 -11.00
C VAL A 691 0.61 -31.28 -10.77
N PHE A 692 1.38 -30.35 -10.22
CA PHE A 692 2.73 -30.62 -9.74
C PHE A 692 2.70 -30.80 -8.22
N MET A 693 2.78 -32.05 -7.78
CA MET A 693 3.03 -32.35 -6.38
C MET A 693 4.48 -32.02 -6.06
N LYS A 694 4.67 -30.95 -5.31
CA LYS A 694 5.97 -30.37 -5.00
C LYS A 694 6.60 -31.00 -3.76
N THR A 695 7.67 -31.77 -3.95
CA THR A 695 8.48 -32.32 -2.86
C THR A 695 9.57 -31.36 -2.38
N HIS A 696 10.00 -31.50 -1.13
CA HIS A 696 11.03 -30.66 -0.53
C HIS A 696 12.44 -31.04 -1.01
N LYS A 697 13.30 -30.04 -1.25
CA LYS A 697 14.76 -30.19 -1.50
C LYS A 697 15.14 -31.06 -2.71
N THR A 698 14.24 -31.18 -3.70
CA THR A 698 14.36 -31.95 -4.95
C THR A 698 14.55 -31.09 -6.21
N ALA A 699 15.07 -29.86 -6.06
CA ALA A 699 15.11 -28.83 -7.12
C ALA A 699 13.72 -28.35 -7.61
N SER A 700 12.68 -28.63 -6.84
CA SER A 700 11.28 -28.31 -7.15
C SER A 700 10.98 -26.81 -7.34
N SER A 701 11.74 -25.89 -6.74
CA SER A 701 11.62 -24.44 -7.04
C SER A 701 11.97 -24.08 -8.50
N THR A 702 12.86 -24.85 -9.14
CA THR A 702 13.22 -24.65 -10.54
C THR A 702 12.07 -25.07 -11.45
N LEU A 703 11.46 -26.23 -11.17
CA LEU A 703 10.29 -26.71 -11.89
C LEU A 703 9.06 -25.81 -11.70
N LEU A 704 8.88 -25.28 -10.48
CA LEU A 704 7.82 -24.32 -10.19
C LEU A 704 7.98 -23.01 -10.99
N ASN A 705 9.22 -22.51 -11.19
CA ASN A 705 9.47 -21.35 -12.06
C ASN A 705 9.06 -21.62 -13.53
N ILE A 706 9.35 -22.83 -14.04
CA ILE A 706 8.92 -23.27 -15.37
C ILE A 706 7.38 -23.24 -15.47
N LEU A 707 6.68 -23.83 -14.49
CA LEU A 707 5.21 -23.88 -14.47
C LEU A 707 4.57 -22.48 -14.37
N PHE A 708 5.15 -21.58 -13.57
CA PHE A 708 4.68 -20.19 -13.46
C PHE A 708 4.82 -19.43 -14.77
N ARG A 709 5.95 -19.57 -15.44
CA ARG A 709 6.19 -18.95 -16.74
C ARG A 709 5.21 -19.46 -17.79
N PHE A 710 4.99 -20.77 -17.84
CA PHE A 710 4.03 -21.38 -18.76
C PHE A 710 2.60 -20.89 -18.48
N GLY A 711 2.14 -20.95 -17.23
CA GLY A 711 0.79 -20.50 -16.88
C GLY A 711 0.56 -19.01 -17.13
N GLN A 712 1.58 -18.14 -16.93
CA GLN A 712 1.49 -16.73 -17.32
C GLN A 712 1.46 -16.55 -18.84
N LYS A 713 2.30 -17.27 -19.60
CA LYS A 713 2.32 -17.22 -21.07
C LYS A 713 0.95 -17.56 -21.66
N HIS A 714 0.20 -18.46 -21.02
CA HIS A 714 -1.10 -18.95 -21.49
C HIS A 714 -2.32 -18.43 -20.70
N GLY A 715 -2.14 -17.49 -19.76
CA GLY A 715 -3.25 -16.92 -18.98
C GLY A 715 -4.01 -17.93 -18.10
N LEU A 716 -3.34 -18.97 -17.61
CA LEU A 716 -3.94 -20.08 -16.87
C LEU A 716 -4.25 -19.74 -15.41
N LYS A 717 -5.30 -20.35 -14.86
CA LYS A 717 -5.73 -20.14 -13.47
C LYS A 717 -4.96 -21.04 -12.51
N PHE A 718 -4.24 -20.42 -11.57
CA PHE A 718 -3.47 -21.11 -10.53
C PHE A 718 -4.28 -21.29 -9.25
N ALA A 719 -4.13 -22.44 -8.60
CA ALA A 719 -4.56 -22.63 -7.22
C ALA A 719 -3.42 -22.20 -6.29
N PHE A 720 -3.56 -21.04 -5.65
CA PHE A 720 -2.58 -20.52 -4.70
C PHE A 720 -3.06 -20.61 -3.24
N PRO A 721 -2.14 -20.74 -2.26
CA PRO A 721 -2.49 -20.66 -0.85
C PRO A 721 -2.82 -19.22 -0.43
N ASN A 722 -3.60 -19.06 0.64
CA ASN A 722 -3.88 -17.75 1.24
C ASN A 722 -3.06 -17.51 2.51
N GLY A 723 -2.17 -16.52 2.50
CA GLY A 723 -1.43 -16.04 3.68
C GLY A 723 0.00 -16.59 3.85
N ARG A 724 0.29 -17.76 3.26
CA ARG A 724 1.57 -18.49 3.32
C ARG A 724 2.06 -18.85 1.92
N ASN A 725 3.27 -19.41 1.82
CA ASN A 725 3.81 -19.96 0.56
C ASN A 725 3.43 -21.44 0.33
N ASP A 726 2.85 -22.08 1.34
CA ASP A 726 2.41 -23.48 1.37
C ASP A 726 0.91 -23.58 1.76
N PHE A 727 0.31 -24.74 1.51
CA PHE A 727 -1.06 -25.05 1.93
C PHE A 727 -1.09 -25.66 3.34
N ASP A 728 -0.74 -24.85 4.34
CA ASP A 728 -0.77 -25.19 5.78
C ASP A 728 0.02 -26.46 6.16
N TYR A 729 1.17 -26.66 5.51
CA TYR A 729 2.06 -27.79 5.80
C TYR A 729 2.57 -27.72 7.25
N PRO A 730 2.56 -28.83 8.03
CA PRO A 730 2.49 -30.23 7.63
C PRO A 730 1.10 -30.90 7.69
N ALA A 731 0.01 -30.13 7.84
CA ALA A 731 -1.34 -30.68 7.78
C ALA A 731 -1.68 -31.18 6.36
N PHE A 732 -2.61 -32.12 6.25
CA PHE A 732 -3.10 -32.61 4.96
C PHE A 732 -3.76 -31.49 4.17
N PHE A 733 -3.55 -31.49 2.85
CA PHE A 733 -4.19 -30.55 1.94
C PHE A 733 -5.71 -30.66 1.97
N THR A 734 -6.38 -29.51 2.00
CA THR A 734 -7.82 -29.37 1.82
C THR A 734 -8.12 -28.25 0.82
N ARG A 735 -9.15 -28.43 -0.01
CA ARG A 735 -9.48 -27.49 -1.08
C ARG A 735 -9.87 -26.08 -0.59
N SER A 736 -10.31 -25.97 0.66
CA SER A 736 -10.64 -24.69 1.32
C SER A 736 -9.42 -23.81 1.60
N LEU A 737 -8.19 -24.36 1.54
CA LEU A 737 -6.95 -23.60 1.69
C LEU A 737 -6.58 -22.81 0.43
N VAL A 738 -7.24 -23.08 -0.71
CA VAL A 738 -7.03 -22.38 -1.96
C VAL A 738 -7.67 -21.00 -1.89
N GLN A 739 -6.89 -19.98 -2.25
CA GLN A 739 -7.34 -18.60 -2.31
C GLN A 739 -8.54 -18.47 -3.27
N ASP A 740 -9.58 -17.78 -2.81
CA ASP A 740 -10.81 -17.51 -3.57
C ASP A 740 -11.57 -18.77 -4.04
N TYR A 741 -11.36 -19.92 -3.38
CA TYR A 741 -12.10 -21.15 -3.66
C TYR A 741 -13.60 -20.99 -3.39
N ARG A 742 -14.41 -21.47 -4.33
CA ARG A 742 -15.86 -21.64 -4.21
C ARG A 742 -16.21 -23.08 -4.61
N PRO A 743 -17.23 -23.71 -4.01
CA PRO A 743 -17.69 -25.03 -4.44
C PRO A 743 -17.91 -25.08 -5.97
N GLY A 744 -17.34 -26.08 -6.64
CA GLY A 744 -17.37 -26.24 -8.10
C GLY A 744 -16.30 -25.47 -8.89
N ALA A 745 -15.45 -24.65 -8.24
CA ALA A 745 -14.39 -23.92 -8.95
C ALA A 745 -13.28 -24.84 -9.47
N CYS A 746 -12.94 -24.69 -10.75
CA CYS A 746 -11.83 -25.38 -11.41
C CYS A 746 -10.57 -24.51 -11.46
N PHE A 747 -9.40 -25.17 -11.44
CA PHE A 747 -8.07 -24.57 -11.60
C PHE A 747 -7.26 -25.37 -12.62
N ASN A 748 -6.38 -24.69 -13.36
CA ASN A 748 -5.54 -25.33 -14.37
C ASN A 748 -4.23 -25.84 -13.76
N ILE A 749 -3.57 -25.02 -12.91
CA ILE A 749 -2.26 -25.37 -12.36
C ILE A 749 -2.27 -25.36 -10.82
N ILE A 750 -1.80 -26.46 -10.23
CA ILE A 750 -1.54 -26.59 -8.79
C ILE A 750 -0.08 -26.98 -8.60
N CYS A 751 0.73 -26.17 -7.91
CA CYS A 751 2.18 -26.41 -7.81
C CYS A 751 2.86 -25.95 -6.51
N ASN A 752 2.12 -25.43 -5.53
CA ASN A 752 2.66 -25.03 -4.23
C ASN A 752 2.87 -26.23 -3.29
N HIS A 753 3.70 -26.05 -2.25
CA HIS A 753 3.94 -27.08 -1.24
C HIS A 753 2.66 -27.45 -0.47
N MET A 754 2.43 -28.74 -0.31
CA MET A 754 1.31 -29.32 0.43
C MET A 754 1.70 -30.71 0.95
N ARG A 755 0.99 -31.20 1.96
CA ARG A 755 0.96 -32.64 2.24
C ARG A 755 -0.15 -33.26 1.40
N PHE A 756 0.23 -34.14 0.48
CA PHE A 756 -0.64 -34.58 -0.59
C PHE A 756 -1.89 -35.32 -0.08
N HIS A 757 -3.05 -34.96 -0.61
CA HIS A 757 -4.31 -35.65 -0.36
C HIS A 757 -5.08 -35.74 -1.68
N TYR A 758 -5.06 -36.93 -2.28
CA TYR A 758 -5.46 -37.12 -3.68
C TYR A 758 -6.89 -36.66 -3.97
N GLU A 759 -7.86 -37.04 -3.14
CA GLU A 759 -9.29 -36.71 -3.36
C GLU A 759 -9.55 -35.19 -3.35
N GLU A 760 -8.89 -34.45 -2.45
CA GLU A 760 -9.03 -33.00 -2.36
C GLU A 760 -8.37 -32.28 -3.53
N VAL A 761 -7.19 -32.74 -3.96
CA VAL A 761 -6.49 -32.17 -5.13
C VAL A 761 -7.24 -32.50 -6.42
N ARG A 762 -7.74 -33.74 -6.54
CA ARG A 762 -8.49 -34.20 -7.72
C ARG A 762 -9.78 -33.41 -7.94
N GLY A 763 -10.44 -33.01 -6.86
CA GLY A 763 -11.68 -32.22 -6.91
C GLY A 763 -11.51 -30.77 -7.42
N LEU A 764 -10.28 -30.26 -7.51
CA LEU A 764 -9.97 -28.88 -7.92
C LEU A 764 -9.62 -28.74 -9.41
N VAL A 765 -9.32 -29.85 -10.09
CA VAL A 765 -8.79 -29.84 -11.46
C VAL A 765 -9.69 -30.64 -12.42
N PRO A 766 -9.76 -30.25 -13.70
CA PRO A 766 -10.51 -30.98 -14.73
C PRO A 766 -10.09 -32.45 -14.87
N PRO A 767 -10.95 -33.32 -15.45
CA PRO A 767 -10.68 -34.75 -15.54
C PRO A 767 -9.42 -35.10 -16.34
N ASN A 768 -9.03 -34.27 -17.31
CA ASN A 768 -7.86 -34.44 -18.17
C ASN A 768 -6.54 -33.89 -17.57
N ALA A 769 -6.50 -33.53 -16.28
CA ALA A 769 -5.30 -32.99 -15.65
C ALA A 769 -4.16 -34.00 -15.52
N THR A 770 -2.94 -33.57 -15.86
CA THR A 770 -1.72 -34.38 -15.79
C THR A 770 -1.02 -34.20 -14.45
N PHE A 771 -0.80 -35.30 -13.73
CA PHE A 771 -0.15 -35.32 -12.42
C PHE A 771 1.34 -35.64 -12.56
N ILE A 772 2.19 -34.76 -12.04
CA ILE A 772 3.64 -34.90 -12.04
C ILE A 772 4.21 -34.65 -10.64
N THR A 773 5.35 -35.27 -10.35
CA THR A 773 6.14 -35.00 -9.13
C THR A 773 7.62 -35.21 -9.41
N VAL A 774 8.49 -34.84 -8.49
CA VAL A 774 9.94 -35.00 -8.61
C VAL A 774 10.49 -35.66 -7.35
N LEU A 775 11.37 -36.65 -7.53
CA LEU A 775 12.09 -37.32 -6.45
C LEU A 775 13.59 -37.07 -6.57
N ARG A 776 14.30 -37.40 -5.50
CA ARG A 776 15.75 -37.25 -5.38
C ARG A 776 16.31 -38.42 -4.59
N ASP A 777 17.58 -38.74 -4.80
CA ASP A 777 18.31 -39.72 -3.99
C ASP A 777 18.10 -39.41 -2.49
N PRO A 778 17.56 -40.36 -1.69
CA PRO A 778 17.14 -40.09 -0.32
C PRO A 778 18.27 -39.69 0.63
N ALA A 779 19.49 -40.20 0.42
CA ALA A 779 20.62 -39.85 1.27
C ALA A 779 21.10 -38.40 1.00
N ARG A 780 21.22 -38.01 -0.27
CA ARG A 780 21.53 -36.64 -0.69
C ARG A 780 20.39 -35.66 -0.38
N LEU A 781 19.15 -36.13 -0.46
CA LEU A 781 17.99 -35.39 -0.02
C LEU A 781 18.07 -35.11 1.48
N PHE A 782 18.38 -36.14 2.28
CA PHE A 782 18.50 -36.02 3.72
C PHE A 782 19.61 -35.06 4.13
N GLU A 783 20.79 -35.13 3.51
CA GLU A 783 21.88 -34.15 3.70
C GLU A 783 21.39 -32.71 3.46
N SER A 784 20.71 -32.48 2.33
CA SER A 784 20.17 -31.18 1.95
C SER A 784 19.06 -30.69 2.89
N SER A 785 18.18 -31.61 3.34
CA SER A 785 17.11 -31.34 4.30
C SER A 785 17.67 -31.00 5.67
N PHE A 786 18.59 -31.81 6.18
CA PHE A 786 19.21 -31.65 7.49
C PHE A 786 19.93 -30.31 7.62
N HIS A 787 20.70 -29.91 6.61
CA HIS A 787 21.36 -28.60 6.63
C HIS A 787 20.39 -27.41 6.53
N TYR A 788 19.27 -27.57 5.85
CA TYR A 788 18.31 -26.48 5.64
C TYR A 788 17.32 -26.33 6.81
N PHE A 789 16.76 -27.46 7.28
CA PHE A 789 15.73 -27.50 8.32
C PHE A 789 16.28 -27.84 9.71
N GLY A 790 17.51 -28.34 9.85
CA GLY A 790 18.12 -28.64 11.15
C GLY A 790 17.97 -27.48 12.16
N PRO A 791 18.32 -26.23 11.82
CA PRO A 791 18.15 -25.10 12.74
C PRO A 791 16.71 -24.86 13.23
N VAL A 792 15.68 -25.38 12.56
CA VAL A 792 14.28 -25.26 12.99
C VAL A 792 13.73 -26.50 13.70
N VAL A 793 14.57 -27.53 13.90
CA VAL A 793 14.25 -28.75 14.66
C VAL A 793 15.02 -28.72 15.99
N PRO A 794 14.35 -28.44 17.13
CA PRO A 794 15.02 -28.19 18.41
C PRO A 794 15.95 -29.31 18.89
N LEU A 795 15.63 -30.58 18.59
CA LEU A 795 16.43 -31.73 19.01
C LEU A 795 17.84 -31.73 18.38
N THR A 796 18.00 -31.14 17.20
CA THR A 796 19.30 -31.03 16.52
C THR A 796 20.20 -29.94 17.13
N TRP A 797 19.67 -29.05 17.98
CA TRP A 797 20.47 -28.00 18.63
C TRP A 797 21.44 -28.55 19.67
N LYS A 798 21.21 -29.78 20.14
CA LYS A 798 22.10 -30.51 21.05
C LYS A 798 23.39 -30.98 20.37
N LEU A 799 23.41 -31.02 19.04
CA LEU A 799 24.58 -31.44 18.26
C LEU A 799 25.66 -30.34 18.33
N SER A 800 26.82 -30.72 18.83
CA SER A 800 27.92 -29.81 19.15
C SER A 800 29.15 -30.02 18.25
N SER A 801 29.20 -31.13 17.51
CA SER A 801 30.26 -31.42 16.54
C SER A 801 30.32 -30.38 15.41
N SER A 802 31.51 -30.23 14.82
CA SER A 802 31.71 -29.47 13.58
C SER A 802 30.96 -30.11 12.40
N ASP A 803 30.86 -31.45 12.37
CA ASP A 803 30.01 -32.20 11.46
C ASP A 803 28.80 -32.79 12.20
N LYS A 804 27.74 -31.96 12.25
CA LYS A 804 26.47 -32.31 12.92
C LYS A 804 25.73 -33.45 12.23
N LEU A 805 25.90 -33.62 10.91
CA LEU A 805 25.20 -34.66 10.16
C LEU A 805 25.82 -36.02 10.47
N ALA A 806 27.15 -36.10 10.49
CA ALA A 806 27.84 -37.32 10.88
C ALA A 806 27.53 -37.73 12.34
N GLU A 807 27.51 -36.76 13.27
CA GLU A 807 27.13 -37.00 14.67
C GLU A 807 25.69 -37.53 14.78
N PHE A 808 24.74 -36.94 14.04
CA PHE A 808 23.35 -37.41 14.02
C PHE A 808 23.24 -38.84 13.48
N LEU A 809 23.94 -39.17 12.39
CA LEU A 809 23.88 -40.50 11.75
C LEU A 809 24.61 -41.60 12.54
N GLN A 810 25.40 -41.25 13.56
CA GLN A 810 25.99 -42.22 14.47
C GLN A 810 24.94 -42.82 15.42
N ASP A 811 24.04 -41.98 15.93
CA ASP A 811 22.98 -42.35 16.86
C ASP A 811 21.70 -41.52 16.60
N PRO A 812 20.94 -41.82 15.54
CA PRO A 812 19.78 -41.02 15.15
C PRO A 812 18.67 -41.01 16.19
N ASP A 813 18.44 -42.14 16.88
CA ASP A 813 17.34 -42.33 17.83
C ASP A 813 17.46 -41.40 19.05
N ARG A 814 18.69 -41.01 19.41
CA ARG A 814 18.94 -40.02 20.47
C ARG A 814 18.51 -38.60 20.11
N TYR A 815 18.48 -38.27 18.82
CA TYR A 815 18.25 -36.92 18.30
C TYR A 815 16.96 -36.79 17.48
N TYR A 816 16.15 -37.85 17.42
CA TYR A 816 14.91 -37.90 16.66
C TYR A 816 13.76 -38.40 17.54
N ASP A 817 12.66 -37.65 17.54
CA ASP A 817 11.38 -38.04 18.12
C ASP A 817 10.31 -37.85 17.04
N PRO A 818 9.57 -38.90 16.64
CA PRO A 818 8.49 -38.80 15.66
C PRO A 818 7.44 -37.72 15.99
N ASN A 819 7.18 -37.49 17.28
CA ASN A 819 6.22 -36.49 17.76
C ASN A 819 6.85 -35.11 18.01
N GLY A 820 8.15 -34.99 17.75
CA GLY A 820 8.90 -33.75 17.93
C GLY A 820 8.46 -32.66 16.95
N TYR A 821 8.58 -31.40 17.39
CA TYR A 821 8.29 -30.26 16.53
C TYR A 821 9.17 -30.27 15.27
N ASN A 822 8.54 -30.18 14.10
CA ASN A 822 9.19 -30.24 12.78
C ASN A 822 10.01 -31.52 12.51
N ALA A 823 9.79 -32.61 13.25
CA ALA A 823 10.53 -33.86 13.09
C ALA A 823 10.34 -34.51 11.71
N HIS A 824 9.23 -34.26 11.04
CA HIS A 824 8.93 -34.78 9.69
C HIS A 824 9.99 -34.41 8.62
N TYR A 825 10.77 -33.33 8.81
CA TYR A 825 11.86 -32.99 7.89
C TYR A 825 13.09 -33.92 7.99
N LEU A 826 13.21 -34.70 9.06
CA LEU A 826 14.40 -35.48 9.38
C LEU A 826 14.30 -36.98 9.04
N ARG A 827 13.15 -37.48 8.60
CA ARG A 827 12.99 -38.91 8.27
C ARG A 827 11.90 -39.14 7.22
N ASN A 828 12.25 -39.86 6.16
CA ASN A 828 11.35 -40.26 5.05
C ASN A 828 10.49 -39.09 4.52
N LEU A 829 11.15 -38.00 4.14
CA LEU A 829 10.50 -36.74 3.77
C LEU A 829 9.67 -36.86 2.48
N LEU A 830 10.11 -37.66 1.48
CA LEU A 830 9.35 -37.81 0.24
C LEU A 830 8.05 -38.58 0.49
N PHE A 831 8.10 -39.65 1.28
CA PHE A 831 6.92 -40.41 1.68
C PHE A 831 5.93 -39.53 2.45
N PHE A 832 6.43 -38.68 3.34
CA PHE A 832 5.62 -37.73 4.10
C PHE A 832 4.96 -36.66 3.21
N ASP A 833 5.73 -36.06 2.29
CA ASP A 833 5.21 -35.08 1.32
C ASP A 833 4.07 -35.69 0.49
N LEU A 834 4.20 -36.96 0.08
CA LEU A 834 3.20 -37.74 -0.67
C LEU A 834 1.96 -38.12 0.15
N GLY A 835 1.87 -37.68 1.41
CA GLY A 835 0.70 -37.87 2.25
C GLY A 835 0.72 -39.16 3.08
N TYR A 836 1.78 -39.95 2.98
CA TYR A 836 1.89 -41.20 3.70
C TYR A 836 2.54 -41.02 5.07
N ASP A 837 2.52 -42.08 5.88
CA ASP A 837 3.14 -42.10 7.20
C ASP A 837 4.65 -42.42 7.08
N SER A 838 5.50 -41.50 7.56
CA SER A 838 6.95 -41.61 7.52
C SER A 838 7.52 -42.58 8.57
N GLY A 839 6.70 -42.99 9.55
CA GLY A 839 7.04 -43.95 10.61
C GLY A 839 6.69 -45.41 10.29
N LEU A 840 6.12 -45.70 9.11
CA LEU A 840 5.75 -47.06 8.72
C LEU A 840 6.95 -48.01 8.76
N ASP A 841 6.69 -49.23 9.23
CA ASP A 841 7.68 -50.31 9.18
C ASP A 841 8.05 -50.59 7.71
N PRO A 842 9.35 -50.52 7.33
CA PRO A 842 9.78 -50.88 5.99
C PRO A 842 9.39 -52.31 5.60
N GLY A 843 9.21 -53.24 6.55
CA GLY A 843 8.74 -54.60 6.26
C GLY A 843 7.27 -54.71 5.84
N SER A 844 6.46 -53.66 6.06
CA SER A 844 5.02 -53.70 5.83
C SER A 844 4.64 -53.79 4.34
N PRO A 845 3.65 -54.62 3.97
CA PRO A 845 3.15 -54.67 2.59
C PRO A 845 2.53 -53.34 2.13
N ARG A 846 2.06 -52.51 3.07
CA ARG A 846 1.48 -51.19 2.80
C ARG A 846 2.45 -50.25 2.08
N VAL A 847 3.76 -50.39 2.33
CA VAL A 847 4.79 -49.59 1.65
C VAL A 847 4.75 -49.84 0.14
N GLN A 848 4.65 -51.12 -0.27
CA GLN A 848 4.57 -51.47 -1.68
C GLN A 848 3.25 -51.04 -2.31
N GLU A 849 2.13 -51.18 -1.59
CA GLU A 849 0.81 -50.71 -2.04
C GLU A 849 0.81 -49.22 -2.34
N HIS A 850 1.39 -48.41 -1.44
CA HIS A 850 1.53 -46.95 -1.62
C HIS A 850 2.45 -46.59 -2.79
N ILE A 851 3.57 -47.31 -2.98
CA ILE A 851 4.44 -47.07 -4.15
C ILE A 851 3.68 -47.30 -5.47
N LEU A 852 2.91 -48.40 -5.55
CA LEU A 852 2.09 -48.72 -6.73
C LEU A 852 0.89 -47.76 -6.89
N GLU A 853 0.37 -47.21 -5.80
CA GLU A 853 -0.64 -46.15 -5.82
C GLU A 853 -0.06 -44.86 -6.42
N VAL A 854 1.17 -44.46 -6.06
CA VAL A 854 1.87 -43.33 -6.68
C VAL A 854 2.09 -43.57 -8.17
N GLU A 855 2.54 -44.77 -8.58
CA GLU A 855 2.76 -45.08 -10.00
C GLU A 855 1.47 -45.00 -10.84
N ARG A 856 0.32 -45.35 -10.24
CA ARG A 856 -1.00 -45.23 -10.90
C ARG A 856 -1.49 -43.78 -10.99
N ARG A 857 -1.18 -42.94 -10.00
CA ARG A 857 -1.68 -41.56 -9.92
C ARG A 857 -0.83 -40.55 -10.70
N PHE A 858 0.48 -40.74 -10.73
CA PHE A 858 1.42 -39.80 -11.35
C PHE A 858 1.82 -40.28 -12.74
N HIS A 859 1.57 -39.44 -13.74
CA HIS A 859 1.87 -39.73 -15.15
C HIS A 859 3.38 -39.73 -15.40
N LEU A 860 4.10 -38.84 -14.70
CA LEU A 860 5.56 -38.76 -14.72
C LEU A 860 6.10 -38.40 -13.34
N VAL A 861 7.07 -39.20 -12.89
CA VAL A 861 7.89 -38.94 -11.71
C VAL A 861 9.29 -38.59 -12.19
N LEU A 862 9.65 -37.31 -12.07
CA LEU A 862 10.95 -36.78 -12.46
C LEU A 862 12.02 -37.17 -11.43
N LEU A 863 13.28 -37.29 -11.86
CA LEU A 863 14.42 -37.55 -10.98
C LEU A 863 15.39 -36.38 -11.01
N GLN A 864 15.71 -35.83 -9.83
CA GLN A 864 16.61 -34.69 -9.71
C GLN A 864 18.01 -34.98 -10.26
N GLU A 865 18.51 -36.21 -10.10
CA GLU A 865 19.82 -36.63 -10.61
C GLU A 865 19.90 -36.60 -12.14
N TYR A 866 18.76 -36.83 -12.82
CA TYR A 866 18.60 -36.86 -14.27
C TYR A 866 17.65 -35.74 -14.70
N PHE A 867 17.90 -34.53 -14.22
CA PHE A 867 16.96 -33.41 -14.36
C PHE A 867 16.75 -32.99 -15.82
N ASP A 868 17.80 -33.01 -16.65
CA ASP A 868 17.70 -32.67 -18.07
C ASP A 868 16.83 -33.69 -18.81
N GLU A 869 17.10 -34.98 -18.61
CA GLU A 869 16.34 -36.09 -19.18
C GLU A 869 14.89 -36.05 -18.71
N SER A 870 14.67 -35.74 -17.43
CA SER A 870 13.33 -35.59 -16.84
C SER A 870 12.54 -34.45 -17.47
N LEU A 871 13.18 -33.32 -17.78
CA LEU A 871 12.53 -32.19 -18.46
C LEU A 871 12.24 -32.49 -19.94
N VAL A 872 13.08 -33.27 -20.61
CA VAL A 872 12.80 -33.74 -21.98
C VAL A 872 11.57 -34.65 -22.00
N LEU A 873 11.47 -35.60 -21.07
CA LEU A 873 10.27 -36.44 -20.93
C LEU A 873 9.04 -35.61 -20.56
N LEU A 874 9.20 -34.58 -19.71
CA LEU A 874 8.10 -33.68 -19.36
C LEU A 874 7.61 -32.87 -20.56
N LYS A 875 8.55 -32.33 -21.36
CA LYS A 875 8.28 -31.61 -22.60
C LYS A 875 7.47 -32.48 -23.56
N ASP A 876 7.88 -33.73 -23.76
CA ASP A 876 7.18 -34.68 -24.64
C ASP A 876 5.79 -35.05 -24.10
N LEU A 877 5.68 -35.36 -22.80
CA LEU A 877 4.41 -35.69 -22.15
C LEU A 877 3.37 -34.57 -22.24
N LEU A 878 3.80 -33.32 -22.07
CA LEU A 878 2.90 -32.16 -22.08
C LEU A 878 2.78 -31.52 -23.46
N CYS A 879 3.51 -32.01 -24.45
CA CYS A 879 3.60 -31.44 -25.79
C CYS A 879 3.97 -29.95 -25.78
N TRP A 880 5.00 -29.63 -25.01
CA TRP A 880 5.52 -28.27 -24.85
C TRP A 880 6.68 -27.99 -25.80
N GLU A 881 6.92 -26.71 -26.05
CA GLU A 881 8.07 -26.26 -26.83
C GLU A 881 9.34 -26.28 -25.97
N LEU A 882 10.50 -26.32 -26.63
CA LEU A 882 11.79 -26.28 -25.93
C LEU A 882 11.94 -24.98 -25.11
N GLU A 883 11.37 -23.87 -25.57
CA GLU A 883 11.41 -22.56 -24.89
C GLU A 883 10.67 -22.56 -23.55
N ASP A 884 9.62 -23.38 -23.43
CA ASP A 884 8.78 -23.48 -22.24
C ASP A 884 9.51 -24.18 -21.08
N VAL A 885 10.41 -25.13 -21.38
CA VAL A 885 11.16 -25.91 -20.39
C VAL A 885 12.56 -25.37 -20.08
N LEU A 886 12.95 -24.23 -20.65
CA LEU A 886 14.24 -23.59 -20.32
C LEU A 886 14.29 -23.21 -18.85
N TYR A 887 15.46 -23.34 -18.23
CA TYR A 887 15.59 -23.10 -16.79
C TYR A 887 16.97 -22.60 -16.37
N PHE A 888 16.99 -21.92 -15.24
CA PHE A 888 18.20 -21.67 -14.46
C PHE A 888 18.11 -22.38 -13.13
N LYS A 889 19.25 -22.87 -12.63
CA LYS A 889 19.30 -23.58 -11.35
C LYS A 889 19.07 -22.59 -10.21
N LEU A 890 17.84 -22.51 -9.70
CA LEU A 890 17.47 -21.63 -8.59
C LEU A 890 17.74 -22.29 -7.23
N ASN A 891 17.97 -21.48 -6.20
CA ASN A 891 18.19 -21.90 -4.81
C ASN A 891 19.36 -22.92 -4.65
N ALA A 892 20.41 -22.79 -5.46
CA ALA A 892 21.62 -23.59 -5.30
C ALA A 892 22.36 -23.19 -4.01
N ARG A 893 22.87 -24.17 -3.27
CA ARG A 893 23.73 -23.92 -2.10
C ARG A 893 25.16 -23.64 -2.55
N ARG A 894 25.87 -22.79 -1.80
CA ARG A 894 27.32 -22.63 -1.89
C ARG A 894 28.00 -23.99 -1.67
N ASP A 895 28.99 -24.33 -2.49
CA ASP A 895 29.80 -25.53 -2.29
C ASP A 895 30.53 -25.42 -0.94
N SER A 896 30.31 -26.39 -0.06
CA SER A 896 31.00 -26.48 1.23
C SER A 896 32.28 -27.31 1.11
N PRO A 897 33.33 -27.00 1.88
CA PRO A 897 34.54 -27.83 1.96
C PRO A 897 34.32 -29.19 2.66
N VAL A 898 33.13 -29.44 3.24
CA VAL A 898 32.76 -30.72 3.83
C VAL A 898 32.61 -31.77 2.70
N PRO A 899 33.20 -32.98 2.83
CA PRO A 899 33.12 -34.01 1.81
C PRO A 899 31.67 -34.34 1.45
N ARG A 900 31.39 -34.48 0.15
CA ARG A 900 30.10 -35.00 -0.33
C ARG A 900 29.81 -36.34 0.36
N LEU A 901 28.58 -36.50 0.84
CA LEU A 901 28.12 -37.71 1.53
C LEU A 901 28.55 -38.97 0.74
N SER A 902 29.51 -39.72 1.27
CA SER A 902 30.13 -40.86 0.60
C SER A 902 30.47 -41.98 1.59
N GLY A 903 30.67 -43.19 1.07
CA GLY A 903 30.99 -44.37 1.87
C GLY A 903 29.94 -44.69 2.93
N ASP A 904 30.37 -44.81 4.19
CA ASP A 904 29.54 -45.26 5.32
C ASP A 904 28.43 -44.28 5.68
N LEU A 905 28.69 -42.98 5.59
CA LEU A 905 27.68 -41.95 5.89
C LEU A 905 26.51 -42.00 4.91
N TYR A 906 26.80 -42.25 3.62
CA TYR A 906 25.76 -42.44 2.61
C TYR A 906 24.89 -43.67 2.96
N ARG A 907 25.52 -44.80 3.28
CA ARG A 907 24.80 -46.03 3.65
C ARG A 907 23.91 -45.83 4.88
N ARG A 908 24.41 -45.16 5.92
CA ARG A 908 23.64 -44.84 7.14
C ARG A 908 22.46 -43.91 6.84
N ALA A 909 22.68 -42.87 6.03
CA ALA A 909 21.60 -41.94 5.63
C ALA A 909 20.52 -42.63 4.78
N THR A 910 20.91 -43.52 3.86
CA THR A 910 19.95 -44.34 3.10
C THR A 910 19.18 -45.31 4.01
N ALA A 911 19.86 -45.94 4.97
CA ALA A 911 19.23 -46.86 5.91
C ALA A 911 18.23 -46.15 6.83
N TRP A 912 18.56 -44.94 7.29
CA TRP A 912 17.66 -44.10 8.07
C TRP A 912 16.37 -43.72 7.31
N ASN A 913 16.51 -43.47 6.01
CA ASN A 913 15.41 -43.10 5.10
C ASN A 913 14.97 -44.27 4.20
N MET A 914 14.74 -45.44 4.81
CA MET A 914 14.49 -46.68 4.05
C MET A 914 13.22 -46.64 3.18
N LEU A 915 12.16 -45.95 3.61
CA LEU A 915 10.91 -45.87 2.84
C LEU A 915 11.13 -45.06 1.55
N ASP A 916 11.78 -43.91 1.67
CA ASP A 916 12.18 -43.08 0.53
C ASP A 916 13.17 -43.84 -0.38
N ALA A 917 14.06 -44.66 0.18
CA ALA A 917 14.98 -45.51 -0.60
C ALA A 917 14.26 -46.54 -1.46
N ARG A 918 13.19 -47.17 -0.95
CA ARG A 918 12.37 -48.08 -1.75
C ARG A 918 11.58 -47.35 -2.83
N LEU A 919 10.96 -46.22 -2.46
CA LEU A 919 10.25 -45.35 -3.39
C LEU A 919 11.14 -44.91 -4.55
N TYR A 920 12.34 -44.38 -4.24
CA TYR A 920 13.30 -43.91 -5.25
C TYR A 920 13.79 -45.05 -6.15
N ARG A 921 14.12 -46.23 -5.61
CA ARG A 921 14.55 -47.37 -6.43
C ARG A 921 13.48 -47.81 -7.43
N HIS A 922 12.21 -47.86 -7.01
CA HIS A 922 11.09 -48.20 -7.88
C HIS A 922 10.95 -47.20 -9.04
N PHE A 923 10.94 -45.90 -8.72
CA PHE A 923 10.80 -44.86 -9.75
C PHE A 923 12.06 -44.63 -10.57
N ASN A 924 13.25 -44.96 -10.07
CA ASN A 924 14.47 -45.00 -10.87
C ASN A 924 14.38 -46.06 -11.97
N ALA A 925 13.95 -47.28 -11.62
CA ALA A 925 13.71 -48.33 -12.61
C ALA A 925 12.59 -47.96 -13.60
N SER A 926 11.48 -47.37 -13.10
CA SER A 926 10.37 -46.91 -13.95
C SER A 926 10.78 -45.76 -14.89
N PHE A 927 11.62 -44.84 -14.41
CA PHE A 927 12.15 -43.73 -15.19
C PHE A 927 13.01 -44.21 -16.35
N TRP A 928 13.96 -45.12 -16.12
CA TRP A 928 14.82 -45.64 -17.19
C TRP A 928 14.03 -46.43 -18.25
N ARG A 929 12.99 -47.17 -17.84
CA ARG A 929 12.06 -47.78 -18.80
C ARG A 929 11.38 -46.73 -19.70
N LYS A 930 11.00 -45.57 -19.15
CA LYS A 930 10.43 -44.45 -19.94
C LYS A 930 11.48 -43.80 -20.86
N VAL A 931 12.73 -43.66 -20.41
CA VAL A 931 13.83 -43.15 -21.24
C VAL A 931 14.13 -44.11 -22.40
N GLU A 932 14.16 -45.41 -22.15
CA GLU A 932 14.33 -46.43 -23.19
C GLU A 932 13.18 -46.39 -24.21
N ALA A 933 11.93 -46.28 -23.75
CA ALA A 933 10.76 -46.13 -24.62
C ALA A 933 10.78 -44.83 -25.46
N PHE A 934 11.35 -43.74 -24.93
CA PHE A 934 11.53 -42.49 -25.66
C PHE A 934 12.64 -42.58 -26.73
N GLY A 935 13.61 -43.48 -26.53
CA GLY A 935 14.77 -43.71 -27.40
C GLY A 935 16.02 -43.01 -26.89
N GLN A 936 17.11 -43.77 -26.69
CA GLN A 936 18.37 -43.25 -26.11
C GLN A 936 19.05 -42.20 -26.99
N GLU A 937 19.08 -42.40 -28.32
CA GLU A 937 19.67 -41.43 -29.26
C GLU A 937 18.87 -40.13 -29.30
N ARG A 938 17.54 -40.23 -29.38
CA ARG A 938 16.62 -39.08 -29.33
C ARG A 938 16.78 -38.31 -28.01
N MET A 939 16.85 -39.02 -26.88
CA MET A 939 17.09 -38.42 -25.57
C MET A 939 18.40 -37.63 -25.54
N ALA A 940 19.50 -38.23 -26.01
CA ALA A 940 20.80 -37.55 -26.04
C ALA A 940 20.77 -36.27 -26.90
N GLN A 941 20.11 -36.31 -28.05
CA GLN A 941 19.95 -35.14 -28.94
C GLN A 941 19.13 -34.01 -28.30
N GLU A 942 17.98 -34.33 -27.71
CA GLU A 942 17.08 -33.37 -27.05
C GLU A 942 17.73 -32.78 -25.79
N VAL A 943 18.41 -33.59 -24.98
CA VAL A 943 19.20 -33.11 -23.83
C VAL A 943 20.30 -32.16 -24.29
N ALA A 944 21.03 -32.50 -25.36
CA ALA A 944 22.03 -31.61 -25.91
C ALA A 944 21.42 -30.30 -26.44
N ALA A 945 20.22 -30.34 -27.01
CA ALA A 945 19.49 -29.14 -27.45
C ALA A 945 19.07 -28.26 -26.27
N LEU A 946 18.51 -28.86 -25.21
CA LEU A 946 18.14 -28.18 -23.97
C LEU A 946 19.35 -27.51 -23.30
N ARG A 947 20.47 -28.24 -23.15
CA ARG A 947 21.72 -27.70 -22.60
C ARG A 947 22.25 -26.51 -23.41
N ARG A 948 22.26 -26.63 -24.74
CA ARG A 948 22.65 -25.53 -25.63
C ARG A 948 21.73 -24.32 -25.48
N ALA A 949 20.43 -24.51 -25.37
CA ALA A 949 19.46 -23.43 -25.22
C ALA A 949 19.58 -22.73 -23.85
N ASN A 950 19.73 -23.49 -22.77
CA ASN A 950 19.97 -22.96 -21.43
C ASN A 950 21.27 -22.15 -21.37
N GLU A 951 22.33 -22.62 -22.02
CA GLU A 951 23.61 -21.90 -22.06
C GLU A 951 23.52 -20.61 -22.88
N ARG A 952 22.76 -20.60 -24.00
CA ARG A 952 22.47 -19.36 -24.74
C ARG A 952 21.74 -18.36 -23.85
N MET A 953 20.67 -18.78 -23.16
CA MET A 953 19.92 -17.91 -22.26
C MET A 953 20.76 -17.43 -21.08
N ARG A 954 21.68 -18.25 -20.56
CA ARG A 954 22.60 -17.87 -19.48
C ARG A 954 23.46 -16.66 -19.87
N ARG A 955 24.02 -16.65 -21.08
CA ARG A 955 24.86 -15.54 -21.58
C ARG A 955 24.08 -14.25 -21.84
N ILE A 956 22.80 -14.38 -22.18
CA ILE A 956 21.89 -13.25 -22.41
C ILE A 956 21.46 -12.64 -21.07
N CYS A 957 21.02 -13.48 -20.12
CA CYS A 957 20.32 -13.03 -18.92
C CYS A 957 21.23 -12.73 -17.71
N ILE A 958 22.32 -13.47 -17.53
CA ILE A 958 23.07 -13.49 -16.26
C ILE A 958 24.33 -12.64 -16.35
N ASP A 959 24.44 -11.66 -15.46
CA ASP A 959 25.65 -10.84 -15.32
C ASP A 959 26.82 -11.69 -14.79
N GLY A 960 27.94 -11.70 -15.51
CA GLY A 960 29.10 -12.55 -15.23
C GLY A 960 28.87 -14.07 -15.39
N GLY A 961 27.71 -14.49 -15.90
CA GLY A 961 27.42 -15.89 -16.26
C GLY A 961 27.39 -16.91 -15.12
N ARG A 962 27.46 -16.48 -13.85
CA ARG A 962 27.54 -17.36 -12.67
C ARG A 962 26.62 -16.91 -11.53
N ALA A 963 26.30 -17.85 -10.66
CA ALA A 963 25.58 -17.56 -9.42
C ALA A 963 26.49 -16.79 -8.43
N VAL A 964 25.89 -15.89 -7.67
CA VAL A 964 26.56 -15.01 -6.69
C VAL A 964 25.95 -15.20 -5.30
N ASP A 965 26.74 -14.86 -4.26
CA ASP A 965 26.24 -14.86 -2.89
C ASP A 965 25.09 -13.84 -2.73
N ALA A 966 24.13 -14.14 -1.86
CA ALA A 966 22.94 -13.28 -1.68
C ALA A 966 23.25 -11.82 -1.31
N ALA A 967 24.39 -11.56 -0.67
CA ALA A 967 24.83 -10.21 -0.33
C ALA A 967 25.38 -9.41 -1.54
N ALA A 968 25.81 -10.10 -2.60
CA ALA A 968 26.33 -9.50 -3.83
C ALA A 968 25.24 -9.30 -4.92
N ILE A 969 23.99 -9.64 -4.61
CA ILE A 969 22.84 -9.42 -5.50
C ILE A 969 22.42 -7.96 -5.44
N GLN A 970 22.42 -7.29 -6.60
CA GLN A 970 22.13 -5.85 -6.71
C GLN A 970 20.63 -5.53 -6.55
N ASP A 971 19.75 -6.34 -7.16
CA ASP A 971 18.30 -6.17 -7.07
C ASP A 971 17.74 -6.91 -5.84
N SER A 972 17.20 -6.15 -4.87
CA SER A 972 16.58 -6.71 -3.67
C SER A 972 15.37 -7.63 -3.97
N ALA A 973 14.70 -7.43 -5.11
CA ALA A 973 13.59 -8.27 -5.56
C ALA A 973 14.05 -9.65 -6.06
N MET A 974 15.34 -9.84 -6.35
CA MET A 974 15.92 -11.10 -6.81
C MET A 974 16.66 -11.86 -5.71
N GLN A 975 16.64 -11.38 -4.45
CA GLN A 975 17.34 -12.04 -3.36
C GLN A 975 16.60 -13.30 -2.88
N PRO A 976 17.23 -14.49 -2.94
CA PRO A 976 16.60 -15.73 -2.50
C PRO A 976 16.44 -15.76 -0.98
N TRP A 977 15.42 -16.47 -0.51
CA TRP A 977 15.18 -16.68 0.91
C TRP A 977 16.35 -17.43 1.56
N GLN A 978 16.89 -16.91 2.66
CA GLN A 978 17.97 -17.54 3.40
C GLN A 978 17.45 -18.32 4.63
N PRO A 979 17.95 -19.53 4.89
CA PRO A 979 17.64 -20.28 6.10
C PRO A 979 18.21 -19.58 7.35
N LEU A 980 17.62 -19.86 8.51
CA LEU A 980 18.03 -19.28 9.80
C LEU A 980 19.48 -19.67 10.14
N GLY A 981 20.30 -18.69 10.50
CA GLY A 981 21.69 -18.89 10.93
C GLY A 981 22.73 -19.16 9.84
N SER A 982 22.35 -19.33 8.55
CA SER A 982 23.32 -19.49 7.46
C SER A 982 22.89 -18.82 6.14
N LYS A 983 23.73 -17.93 5.61
CA LYS A 983 23.53 -17.31 4.28
C LYS A 983 24.19 -18.14 3.19
N SER A 984 23.66 -19.34 2.95
CA SER A 984 24.29 -20.34 2.08
C SER A 984 23.66 -20.49 0.69
N ILE A 985 22.54 -19.82 0.41
CA ILE A 985 21.82 -19.95 -0.87
C ILE A 985 22.27 -18.85 -1.84
N LEU A 986 22.73 -19.28 -3.01
CA LEU A 986 23.18 -18.42 -4.10
C LEU A 986 21.99 -17.93 -4.94
N GLY A 987 22.15 -16.75 -5.55
CA GLY A 987 21.22 -16.20 -6.54
C GLY A 987 21.97 -15.66 -7.77
N TYR A 988 21.32 -14.84 -8.58
CA TYR A 988 21.88 -14.33 -9.83
C TYR A 988 21.68 -12.82 -9.96
N ASN A 989 22.59 -12.15 -10.65
CA ASN A 989 22.43 -10.77 -11.08
C ASN A 989 21.91 -10.73 -12.53
N LEU A 990 20.89 -9.91 -12.77
CA LEU A 990 20.38 -9.65 -14.12
C LEU A 990 21.38 -8.78 -14.88
N LYS A 991 21.69 -9.15 -16.13
CA LYS A 991 22.56 -8.38 -17.02
C LYS A 991 21.93 -7.01 -17.33
N LYS A 992 22.75 -5.95 -17.37
CA LYS A 992 22.26 -4.57 -17.59
C LYS A 992 21.81 -4.31 -19.04
N SER A 993 22.53 -4.86 -20.02
CA SER A 993 22.23 -4.75 -21.45
C SER A 993 21.54 -6.01 -21.96
N ILE A 994 20.21 -6.03 -21.92
CA ILE A 994 19.36 -7.10 -22.48
C ILE A 994 18.45 -6.47 -23.53
N GLY A 995 18.39 -7.05 -24.73
CA GLY A 995 17.46 -6.60 -25.77
C GLY A 995 16.00 -6.75 -25.33
N GLN A 996 15.13 -5.84 -25.77
CA GLN A 996 13.71 -5.76 -25.34
C GLN A 996 12.99 -7.12 -25.40
N ARG A 997 13.24 -7.93 -26.45
CA ARG A 997 12.64 -9.27 -26.63
C ARG A 997 12.85 -10.21 -25.43
N HIS A 998 14.02 -10.20 -24.79
CA HIS A 998 14.37 -11.17 -23.74
C HIS A 998 14.27 -10.59 -22.33
N GLN A 999 14.01 -9.29 -22.17
CA GLN A 999 14.07 -8.60 -20.89
C GLN A 999 13.07 -9.19 -19.86
N GLN A 1000 11.82 -9.37 -20.26
CA GLN A 1000 10.80 -9.94 -19.38
C GLN A 1000 11.07 -11.42 -19.06
N LEU A 1001 11.47 -12.20 -20.06
CA LEU A 1001 11.78 -13.62 -19.90
C LEU A 1001 12.97 -13.84 -18.96
N CYS A 1002 14.07 -13.11 -19.15
CA CYS A 1002 15.24 -13.16 -18.29
C CYS A 1002 14.91 -12.78 -16.85
N ARG A 1003 14.12 -11.72 -16.64
CA ARG A 1003 13.67 -11.31 -15.30
C ARG A 1003 12.91 -12.45 -14.63
N ARG A 1004 11.89 -13.02 -15.29
CA ARG A 1004 11.08 -14.14 -14.77
C ARG A 1004 11.90 -15.39 -14.48
N MET A 1005 12.84 -15.76 -15.35
CA MET A 1005 13.71 -16.93 -15.15
C MET A 1005 14.63 -16.80 -13.93
N LEU A 1006 14.99 -15.57 -13.54
CA LEU A 1006 15.88 -15.29 -12.41
C LEU A 1006 15.13 -14.99 -11.10
N THR A 1007 13.84 -14.64 -11.17
CA THR A 1007 13.02 -14.37 -9.98
C THR A 1007 12.88 -15.62 -9.10
N PRO A 1008 13.27 -15.57 -7.82
CA PRO A 1008 13.07 -16.67 -6.89
C PRO A 1008 11.59 -16.90 -6.56
N GLU A 1009 11.27 -18.13 -6.14
CA GLU A 1009 9.90 -18.62 -5.91
C GLU A 1009 9.00 -17.68 -5.08
N ILE A 1010 9.47 -17.21 -3.92
CA ILE A 1010 8.66 -16.40 -3.01
C ILE A 1010 8.28 -15.07 -3.65
N GLN A 1011 9.22 -14.44 -4.36
CA GLN A 1011 8.99 -13.20 -5.06
C GLN A 1011 8.09 -13.40 -6.28
N TYR A 1012 8.27 -14.49 -7.01
CA TYR A 1012 7.40 -14.81 -8.15
C TYR A 1012 5.95 -15.04 -7.68
N LEU A 1013 5.73 -15.75 -6.57
CA LEU A 1013 4.41 -15.89 -5.97
C LEU A 1013 3.76 -14.52 -5.65
N MET A 1014 4.54 -13.56 -5.18
CA MET A 1014 4.04 -12.19 -4.94
C MET A 1014 3.68 -11.48 -6.25
N ASP A 1015 4.49 -11.63 -7.30
CA ASP A 1015 4.22 -11.08 -8.63
C ASP A 1015 2.95 -11.67 -9.25
N LEU A 1016 2.57 -12.89 -8.85
CA LEU A 1016 1.33 -13.58 -9.24
C LEU A 1016 0.12 -13.27 -8.34
N GLY A 1017 0.25 -12.33 -7.40
CA GLY A 1017 -0.85 -11.85 -6.57
C GLY A 1017 -1.10 -12.63 -5.27
N VAL A 1018 -0.20 -13.54 -4.89
CA VAL A 1018 -0.36 -14.34 -3.66
C VAL A 1018 -0.11 -13.50 -2.40
N ASN A 1019 -1.04 -13.56 -1.45
CA ASN A 1019 -0.89 -12.88 -0.17
C ASN A 1019 0.07 -13.64 0.76
N LEU A 1020 1.28 -13.12 0.94
CA LEU A 1020 2.34 -13.73 1.73
C LEU A 1020 2.58 -13.04 3.10
N TRP A 1021 1.54 -12.54 3.76
CA TRP A 1021 1.71 -11.75 5.01
C TRP A 1021 2.42 -12.53 6.14
N VAL A 1022 2.19 -13.85 6.27
CA VAL A 1022 2.84 -14.67 7.31
C VAL A 1022 4.34 -14.79 7.03
N THR A 1023 4.73 -15.02 5.77
CA THR A 1023 6.16 -15.14 5.42
C THR A 1023 6.86 -13.79 5.51
N LYS A 1024 6.18 -12.68 5.16
CA LYS A 1024 6.68 -11.30 5.36
C LYS A 1024 6.87 -10.97 6.84
N LEU A 1025 5.93 -11.38 7.70
CA LEU A 1025 6.05 -11.20 9.14
C LEU A 1025 7.27 -11.97 9.69
N TRP A 1026 7.46 -13.22 9.27
CA TRP A 1026 8.65 -14.00 9.63
C TRP A 1026 9.95 -13.37 9.12
N LYS A 1027 9.95 -12.84 7.89
CA LYS A 1027 11.09 -12.08 7.35
C LYS A 1027 11.42 -10.88 8.24
N PHE A 1028 10.40 -10.09 8.60
CA PHE A 1028 10.56 -8.92 9.44
C PHE A 1028 11.05 -9.28 10.85
N ILE A 1029 10.52 -10.34 11.45
CA ILE A 1029 10.96 -10.82 12.77
C ILE A 1029 12.43 -11.26 12.72
N ARG A 1030 12.84 -12.01 11.68
CA ARG A 1030 14.24 -12.41 11.48
C ARG A 1030 15.15 -11.19 11.33
N ASP A 1031 14.79 -10.25 10.46
CA ASP A 1031 15.59 -9.05 10.18
C ASP A 1031 15.66 -8.15 11.43
N PHE A 1032 14.59 -8.07 12.24
CA PHE A 1032 14.57 -7.35 13.51
C PHE A 1032 15.45 -7.99 14.59
N LEU A 1033 15.42 -9.33 14.70
CA LEU A 1033 16.23 -10.08 15.66
C LEU A 1033 17.71 -10.20 15.25
N ARG A 1034 18.08 -9.73 14.04
CA ARG A 1034 19.41 -9.93 13.43
C ARG A 1034 19.87 -11.39 13.45
N TRP A 1035 18.92 -12.30 13.24
CA TRP A 1035 19.15 -13.75 13.17
C TRP A 1035 19.75 -14.20 11.84
#